data_AF-A0A2T0WT47-F1
#
_entry.id   AF-A0A2T0WT47-F1
#
_cell.length_a   1.000
_cell.length_b   1.000
_cell.length_c   1.000
_cell.angle_alpha   90.00
_cell.angle_beta   90.00
_cell.angle_gamma   90.00
#
_symmetry.space_group_name_H-M   'P 1'
#
loop_
_entity.id
_entity.type
_entity.pdbx_description
1 polymer ?
#
loop_
_entity_poly.entity_id
_entity_poly.type
_entity_poly.pdbx_seq_one_letter_code
_entity_poly.pdbx_strand_id
1 'polypeptide(L)'
;MKKNDLKNAFNLGWKALSMVTLMASFMFLISCGEDETPVGAPPSVSVSPPSASGIIGAEVSTQVNINAPAGIKNLRILKNGAPNAAYPDVNLTGTSSTYDLAYTIEPSLQEGAQVNFTFVVTDLLDRAATSDPFTVTVSALPPKPRVQLGGVTRLAGYDEHIPGIAVTGIEGSYLEERNVTLTADKDYYLIGFVRVGPIPAAGQTPQNDDGRTEGVLTIEPGTIIFGDEATKGTLVIQRGGKIIAEGERENPIVFTSANAPGERTPGDWGGVVMCGRAKNNEGPNVQLEGGYGAWHGGSDDDDDSGIFKYVRIEWAGIPINPNEEVNTLTMGSVGRTTVIEYVQASFGLDDQFEWFGGTVDGRYLIAYRGLDDDFDVDLGHSGNIQFGIGIRDAKDADQSGSNGFEVDNNGSGELREPFTSSVFSNITIIGPKKVRETSISAEFQHAAQLRRSSKLKIYNSIITGYPMGIFIDGNSTAQFAENDELQLRNVILAGVRGWGGNGFGKAYDPNRAFDHQSAVNAASYPDLQAEGLPFLDANGNARGNHPGAEPRGHSIRWNLAEFDAVSWFNTPSFGNQFFGAWDEIGISSSVFDLGVPTFTIESESAAATGAAWNNVPFAQSSTKSSWFGSFEEVPFVGAFGTSGDWTEGWANFSRNTVYRD
;
A
#
# COMPACT_ATOMS: atom_id res chain seq x y z
N MET A 1 -58.36 1.22 42.06
CA MET A 1 -59.21 2.40 42.34
C MET A 1 -59.69 2.98 41.01
N LYS A 2 -61.02 3.14 40.87
CA LYS A 2 -61.85 4.01 39.99
C LYS A 2 -61.34 4.33 38.57
N LYS A 3 -61.97 3.86 37.47
CA LYS A 3 -63.28 4.21 36.83
C LYS A 3 -63.48 5.72 36.56
N ASN A 4 -63.62 6.09 35.27
CA ASN A 4 -64.88 6.66 34.74
C ASN A 4 -64.92 6.78 33.20
N ASP A 5 -66.00 6.24 32.65
CA ASP A 5 -66.56 6.39 31.30
C ASP A 5 -67.08 7.81 31.01
N LEU A 6 -67.29 8.14 29.72
CA LEU A 6 -68.64 8.49 29.21
C LEU A 6 -68.66 8.69 27.67
N LYS A 7 -69.47 7.84 27.02
CA LYS A 7 -70.05 7.99 25.68
C LYS A 7 -71.24 8.94 25.73
N ASN A 8 -71.63 9.53 24.60
CA ASN A 8 -73.03 9.79 24.29
C ASN A 8 -73.31 9.83 22.79
N ALA A 9 -74.45 9.23 22.43
CA ALA A 9 -75.05 9.13 21.10
C ALA A 9 -76.45 9.78 21.13
N PHE A 10 -76.95 10.26 19.99
CA PHE A 10 -78.38 10.51 19.71
C PHE A 10 -78.57 10.25 18.19
N ASN A 11 -79.30 9.19 17.75
CA ASN A 11 -80.76 9.06 17.54
C ASN A 11 -81.31 10.09 16.53
N LEU A 12 -82.20 9.81 15.57
CA LEU A 12 -83.10 8.69 15.22
C LEU A 12 -83.66 8.98 13.80
N GLY A 13 -84.07 7.97 13.02
CA GLY A 13 -84.59 8.14 11.65
C GLY A 13 -86.11 8.41 11.52
N TRP A 14 -86.63 8.55 10.28
CA TRP A 14 -87.74 7.75 9.73
C TRP A 14 -88.12 8.09 8.28
N LYS A 15 -89.00 7.25 7.72
CA LYS A 15 -89.33 6.98 6.30
C LYS A 15 -90.50 7.82 5.72
N ALA A 16 -90.50 7.90 4.38
CA ALA A 16 -91.59 7.75 3.39
C ALA A 16 -92.76 8.76 3.33
N LEU A 17 -93.14 9.19 2.11
CA LEU A 17 -94.26 8.63 1.29
C LEU A 17 -94.70 9.60 0.16
N SER A 18 -95.24 9.04 -0.93
CA SER A 18 -96.22 9.61 -1.90
C SER A 18 -95.69 10.64 -2.94
N MET A 19 -96.14 10.72 -4.20
CA MET A 19 -97.40 10.30 -4.83
C MET A 19 -97.23 10.27 -6.37
N VAL A 20 -97.99 9.39 -7.03
CA VAL A 20 -98.14 9.26 -8.49
C VAL A 20 -98.97 10.41 -9.06
N THR A 21 -98.61 10.96 -10.22
CA THR A 21 -99.59 11.59 -11.12
C THR A 21 -99.17 11.45 -12.59
N LEU A 22 -100.06 10.88 -13.38
CA LEU A 22 -99.95 10.63 -14.82
C LEU A 22 -100.83 11.68 -15.54
N MET A 23 -100.29 12.46 -16.49
CA MET A 23 -101.06 12.89 -17.67
C MET A 23 -100.17 13.49 -18.76
N ALA A 24 -100.52 13.14 -19.99
CA ALA A 24 -99.79 13.34 -21.23
C ALA A 24 -99.81 14.78 -21.76
N SER A 25 -98.78 15.14 -22.54
CA SER A 25 -98.92 16.06 -23.68
C SER A 25 -97.76 15.86 -24.66
N PHE A 26 -98.13 15.49 -25.90
CA PHE A 26 -97.29 15.41 -27.09
C PHE A 26 -96.81 16.82 -27.47
N MET A 27 -95.51 17.04 -27.72
CA MET A 27 -95.03 18.12 -28.59
C MET A 27 -93.59 17.86 -29.07
N PHE A 28 -93.50 17.61 -30.38
CA PHE A 28 -92.39 17.81 -31.33
C PHE A 28 -90.94 17.88 -30.82
N LEU A 29 -90.19 16.81 -31.10
CA LEU A 29 -88.74 16.82 -31.25
C LEU A 29 -88.37 17.47 -32.60
N ILE A 30 -87.67 18.60 -32.56
CA ILE A 30 -86.84 19.06 -33.67
C ILE A 30 -85.40 18.74 -33.28
N SER A 31 -84.84 17.80 -34.04
CA SER A 31 -83.44 17.41 -34.06
C SER A 31 -82.58 18.57 -34.59
N CYS A 32 -81.62 19.02 -33.78
CA CYS A 32 -80.38 19.60 -34.27
C CYS A 32 -79.30 18.54 -34.03
N GLY A 33 -78.86 17.87 -35.10
CA GLY A 33 -77.68 17.02 -35.07
C GLY A 33 -76.43 17.90 -35.11
N GLU A 34 -75.66 17.87 -34.02
CA GLU A 34 -74.22 18.08 -34.10
C GLU A 34 -73.58 16.68 -34.14
N ASP A 35 -72.89 16.38 -35.24
CA ASP A 35 -72.12 15.16 -35.42
C ASP A 35 -70.93 15.17 -34.44
N GLU A 36 -71.08 14.52 -33.28
CA GLU A 36 -69.92 14.11 -32.51
C GLU A 36 -69.24 12.94 -33.24
N THR A 37 -68.23 13.27 -34.03
CA THR A 37 -67.30 12.25 -34.54
C THR A 37 -66.72 11.45 -33.37
N PRO A 38 -66.70 10.10 -33.41
CA PRO A 38 -66.13 9.31 -32.33
C PRO A 38 -64.65 9.66 -32.17
N VAL A 39 -64.28 10.26 -31.04
CA VAL A 39 -62.87 10.44 -30.68
C VAL A 39 -62.27 9.04 -30.53
N GLY A 40 -61.37 8.64 -31.45
CA GLY A 40 -60.76 7.32 -31.45
C GLY A 40 -60.03 6.99 -30.14
N ALA A 41 -59.62 5.73 -29.93
CA ALA A 41 -58.96 5.32 -28.68
C ALA A 41 -57.70 6.18 -28.37
N PRO A 42 -57.43 6.53 -27.10
CA PRO A 42 -56.24 7.27 -26.70
C PRO A 42 -54.96 6.41 -26.92
N PRO A 43 -53.77 7.03 -26.94
CA PRO A 43 -52.54 6.25 -27.01
C PRO A 43 -52.32 5.45 -25.72
N SER A 44 -51.53 4.40 -25.81
CA SER A 44 -51.08 3.57 -24.68
C SER A 44 -49.60 3.23 -24.84
N VAL A 45 -48.89 3.15 -23.72
CA VAL A 45 -47.48 2.77 -23.67
C VAL A 45 -47.24 1.83 -22.49
N SER A 46 -46.45 0.78 -22.68
CA SER A 46 -46.06 -0.17 -21.65
C SER A 46 -44.59 -0.58 -21.81
N VAL A 47 -44.01 -1.13 -20.74
CA VAL A 47 -42.61 -1.58 -20.71
C VAL A 47 -42.54 -3.07 -20.40
N SER A 48 -41.58 -3.78 -20.99
CA SER A 48 -41.35 -5.20 -20.73
C SER A 48 -39.86 -5.56 -20.91
N PRO A 49 -39.16 -6.01 -19.86
CA PRO A 49 -39.63 -6.14 -18.47
C PRO A 49 -39.83 -4.77 -17.79
N PRO A 50 -40.68 -4.68 -16.74
CA PRO A 50 -40.92 -3.44 -16.00
C PRO A 50 -39.81 -3.11 -14.98
N SER A 51 -38.86 -4.01 -14.76
CA SER A 51 -37.73 -3.78 -13.87
C SER A 51 -36.53 -4.61 -14.28
N ALA A 52 -35.34 -4.11 -13.94
CA ALA A 52 -34.09 -4.83 -14.05
C ALA A 52 -33.19 -4.53 -12.83
N SER A 53 -32.20 -5.37 -12.62
CA SER A 53 -31.20 -5.16 -11.57
C SER A 53 -29.82 -5.51 -12.10
N GLY A 54 -28.79 -4.79 -11.68
CA GLY A 54 -27.41 -5.03 -12.10
C GLY A 54 -26.41 -4.32 -11.22
N ILE A 55 -25.16 -4.75 -11.28
CA ILE A 55 -24.05 -4.05 -10.63
C ILE A 55 -23.70 -2.76 -11.41
N ILE A 56 -22.91 -1.89 -10.79
CA ILE A 56 -22.34 -0.72 -11.46
C ILE A 56 -21.64 -1.12 -12.76
N GLY A 57 -21.87 -0.37 -13.84
CA GLY A 57 -21.33 -0.64 -15.17
C GLY A 57 -22.08 -1.70 -15.98
N ALA A 58 -23.00 -2.46 -15.38
CA ALA A 58 -23.83 -3.40 -16.13
C ALA A 58 -24.83 -2.65 -17.03
N GLU A 59 -25.03 -3.16 -18.25
CA GLU A 59 -26.10 -2.71 -19.13
C GLU A 59 -27.38 -3.49 -18.85
N VAL A 60 -28.49 -2.77 -18.64
CA VAL A 60 -29.83 -3.32 -18.53
C VAL A 60 -30.73 -2.72 -19.59
N SER A 61 -31.78 -3.45 -19.98
CA SER A 61 -32.67 -3.01 -21.03
C SER A 61 -34.14 -3.31 -20.78
N THR A 62 -35.00 -2.55 -21.45
CA THR A 62 -36.44 -2.80 -21.53
C THR A 62 -36.95 -2.45 -22.92
N GLN A 63 -37.98 -3.15 -23.37
CA GLN A 63 -38.72 -2.80 -24.56
C GLN A 63 -39.97 -1.99 -24.22
N VAL A 64 -40.09 -0.82 -24.84
CA VAL A 64 -41.24 0.08 -24.76
C VAL A 64 -42.19 -0.25 -25.91
N ASN A 65 -43.42 -0.65 -25.58
CA ASN A 65 -44.46 -0.99 -26.52
C ASN A 65 -45.46 0.16 -26.64
N ILE A 66 -45.70 0.65 -27.85
CA ILE A 66 -46.47 1.87 -28.09
C ILE A 66 -47.61 1.57 -29.06
N ASN A 67 -48.81 2.01 -28.71
CA ASN A 67 -49.98 2.01 -29.58
C ASN A 67 -50.64 3.39 -29.54
N ALA A 68 -50.71 4.06 -30.68
CA ALA A 68 -51.35 5.37 -30.84
C ALA A 68 -52.23 5.34 -32.10
N PRO A 69 -53.50 4.95 -32.00
CA PRO A 69 -54.37 4.75 -33.17
C PRO A 69 -54.52 5.98 -34.08
N ALA A 70 -54.38 7.19 -33.53
CA ALA A 70 -54.40 8.44 -34.28
C ALA A 70 -53.04 8.80 -34.94
N GLY A 71 -52.01 7.98 -34.77
CA GLY A 71 -50.63 8.23 -35.19
C GLY A 71 -49.76 8.74 -34.03
N ILE A 72 -48.52 8.27 -33.95
CA ILE A 72 -47.52 8.72 -32.97
C ILE A 72 -46.97 10.09 -33.39
N LYS A 73 -46.92 11.04 -32.46
CA LYS A 73 -46.26 12.35 -32.61
C LYS A 73 -44.83 12.31 -32.08
N ASN A 74 -44.64 11.81 -30.86
CA ASN A 74 -43.32 11.58 -30.27
C ASN A 74 -43.37 10.58 -29.11
N LEU A 75 -42.18 10.12 -28.70
CA LEU A 75 -41.95 9.43 -27.43
C LEU A 75 -40.96 10.25 -26.60
N ARG A 76 -41.37 10.74 -25.45
CA ARG A 76 -40.50 11.39 -24.47
C ARG A 76 -40.00 10.39 -23.44
N ILE A 77 -38.71 10.43 -23.15
CA ILE A 77 -38.06 9.60 -22.14
C ILE A 77 -37.73 10.49 -20.94
N LEU A 78 -38.18 10.09 -19.75
CA LEU A 78 -37.85 10.77 -18.51
C LEU A 78 -37.02 9.83 -17.64
N LYS A 79 -35.87 10.30 -17.17
CA LYS A 79 -35.03 9.61 -16.18
C LYS A 79 -35.26 10.27 -14.83
N ASN A 80 -35.65 9.49 -13.83
CA ASN A 80 -36.03 9.95 -12.49
C ASN A 80 -37.05 11.10 -12.52
N GLY A 81 -38.01 11.02 -13.45
CA GLY A 81 -39.08 12.01 -13.61
C GLY A 81 -38.71 13.28 -14.37
N ALA A 82 -37.47 13.43 -14.85
CA ALA A 82 -37.02 14.61 -15.60
C ALA A 82 -36.46 14.25 -16.99
N PRO A 83 -36.55 15.15 -17.98
CA PRO A 83 -35.84 15.00 -19.24
C PRO A 83 -34.33 14.89 -18.99
N ASN A 84 -33.65 14.03 -19.75
CA ASN A 84 -32.21 13.82 -19.63
C ASN A 84 -31.54 13.95 -21.00
N ALA A 85 -30.43 14.69 -21.08
CA ALA A 85 -29.74 14.95 -22.35
C ALA A 85 -29.20 13.67 -23.02
N ALA A 86 -28.87 12.63 -22.24
CA ALA A 86 -28.45 11.33 -22.77
C ALA A 86 -29.62 10.51 -23.35
N TYR A 87 -30.87 10.87 -23.01
CA TYR A 87 -32.09 10.20 -23.43
C TYR A 87 -33.08 11.21 -24.03
N PRO A 88 -32.80 11.76 -25.23
CA PRO A 88 -33.66 12.75 -25.87
C PRO A 88 -35.00 12.17 -26.34
N ASP A 89 -35.97 13.05 -26.62
CA ASP A 89 -37.26 12.67 -27.24
C ASP A 89 -37.01 11.94 -28.58
N VAL A 90 -37.71 10.82 -28.79
CA VAL A 90 -37.58 9.96 -29.97
C VAL A 90 -38.73 10.25 -30.94
N ASN A 91 -38.38 10.50 -32.19
CA ASN A 91 -39.36 10.66 -33.27
C ASN A 91 -39.76 9.27 -33.80
N LEU A 92 -40.99 8.87 -33.52
CA LEU A 92 -41.60 7.63 -34.02
C LEU A 92 -42.79 7.96 -34.91
N THR A 93 -43.08 7.11 -35.89
CA THR A 93 -44.17 7.29 -36.85
C THR A 93 -45.07 6.05 -36.92
N GLY A 94 -46.26 6.20 -37.50
CA GLY A 94 -47.24 5.11 -37.63
C GLY A 94 -48.20 5.05 -36.44
N THR A 95 -49.07 4.04 -36.42
CA THR A 95 -50.12 3.87 -35.39
C THR A 95 -49.68 3.01 -34.21
N SER A 96 -48.53 2.35 -34.31
CA SER A 96 -47.92 1.52 -33.27
C SER A 96 -46.42 1.40 -33.53
N SER A 97 -45.62 1.23 -32.48
CA SER A 97 -44.17 1.08 -32.59
C SER A 97 -43.58 0.43 -31.34
N THR A 98 -42.30 0.08 -31.40
CA THR A 98 -41.50 -0.36 -30.26
C THR A 98 -40.22 0.46 -30.16
N TYR A 99 -39.70 0.65 -28.95
CA TYR A 99 -38.43 1.31 -28.69
C TYR A 99 -37.67 0.54 -27.61
N ASP A 100 -36.42 0.17 -27.87
CA ASP A 100 -35.58 -0.52 -26.89
C ASP A 100 -34.72 0.52 -26.14
N LEU A 101 -34.89 0.60 -24.82
CA LEU A 101 -34.01 1.37 -23.95
C LEU A 101 -32.88 0.45 -23.48
N ALA A 102 -31.63 0.89 -23.67
CA ALA A 102 -30.44 0.34 -23.00
C ALA A 102 -29.88 1.38 -22.02
N TYR A 103 -29.55 0.95 -20.81
CA TYR A 103 -29.03 1.79 -19.73
C TYR A 103 -27.85 1.11 -19.04
N THR A 104 -26.69 1.78 -19.05
CA THR A 104 -25.52 1.38 -18.26
C THR A 104 -25.61 2.00 -16.87
N ILE A 105 -25.54 1.17 -15.82
CA ILE A 105 -25.61 1.64 -14.44
C ILE A 105 -24.38 2.49 -14.10
N GLU A 106 -24.62 3.70 -13.62
CA GLU A 106 -23.60 4.75 -13.47
C GLU A 106 -22.67 4.51 -12.27
N PRO A 107 -21.35 4.79 -12.40
CA PRO A 107 -20.38 4.65 -11.31
C PRO A 107 -20.65 5.49 -10.06
N SER A 108 -21.46 6.54 -10.18
CA SER A 108 -21.82 7.42 -9.06
C SER A 108 -22.94 6.87 -8.17
N LEU A 109 -23.59 5.77 -8.56
CA LEU A 109 -24.68 5.17 -7.79
C LEU A 109 -24.13 4.22 -6.74
N GLN A 110 -24.88 4.03 -5.64
CA GLN A 110 -24.55 3.08 -4.57
C GLN A 110 -25.47 1.85 -4.64
N GLU A 111 -25.08 0.76 -3.97
CA GLU A 111 -25.94 -0.40 -3.79
C GLU A 111 -27.34 0.01 -3.29
N GLY A 112 -28.37 -0.62 -3.85
CA GLY A 112 -29.77 -0.36 -3.49
C GLY A 112 -30.36 0.91 -4.10
N ALA A 113 -29.55 1.77 -4.75
CA ALA A 113 -30.06 2.92 -5.49
C ALA A 113 -30.99 2.46 -6.63
N GLN A 114 -31.97 3.30 -6.95
CA GLN A 114 -32.92 3.05 -8.04
C GLN A 114 -32.88 4.16 -9.08
N VAL A 115 -32.96 3.75 -10.34
CA VAL A 115 -33.13 4.65 -11.49
C VAL A 115 -34.41 4.27 -12.21
N ASN A 116 -35.32 5.25 -12.32
CA ASN A 116 -36.64 5.04 -12.90
C ASN A 116 -36.73 5.71 -14.27
N PHE A 117 -37.05 4.93 -15.29
CA PHE A 117 -37.38 5.46 -16.62
C PHE A 117 -38.88 5.41 -16.86
N THR A 118 -39.47 6.55 -17.20
CA THR A 118 -40.88 6.63 -17.61
C THR A 118 -40.98 7.17 -19.02
N PHE A 119 -41.90 6.63 -19.81
CA PHE A 119 -42.05 6.95 -21.22
C PHE A 119 -43.40 7.61 -21.46
N VAL A 120 -43.39 8.78 -22.11
CA VAL A 120 -44.60 9.53 -22.43
C VAL A 120 -44.78 9.54 -23.94
N VAL A 121 -45.76 8.80 -24.45
CA VAL A 121 -46.16 8.88 -25.87
C VAL A 121 -47.17 10.01 -26.05
N THR A 122 -46.96 10.86 -27.04
CA THR A 122 -47.97 11.83 -27.51
C THR A 122 -48.45 11.41 -28.89
N ASP A 123 -49.76 11.44 -29.14
CA ASP A 123 -50.33 11.17 -30.46
C ASP A 123 -50.52 12.44 -31.31
N LEU A 124 -50.93 12.30 -32.57
CA LEU A 124 -51.16 13.43 -33.49
C LEU A 124 -52.36 14.32 -33.10
N LEU A 125 -53.16 13.91 -32.12
CA LEU A 125 -54.26 14.70 -31.54
C LEU A 125 -53.86 15.37 -30.21
N ASP A 126 -52.55 15.41 -29.90
CA ASP A 126 -51.99 15.98 -28.67
C ASP A 126 -52.46 15.31 -27.37
N ARG A 127 -52.85 14.02 -27.45
CA ARG A 127 -53.17 13.20 -26.27
C ARG A 127 -51.93 12.46 -25.83
N ALA A 128 -51.67 12.44 -24.52
CA ALA A 128 -50.50 11.78 -23.95
C ALA A 128 -50.88 10.58 -23.09
N ALA A 129 -50.04 9.54 -23.12
CA ALA A 129 -50.08 8.42 -22.18
C ALA A 129 -48.69 8.18 -21.61
N THR A 130 -48.62 7.87 -20.31
CA THR A 130 -47.37 7.61 -19.59
C THR A 130 -47.31 6.14 -19.19
N SER A 131 -46.14 5.52 -19.34
CA SER A 131 -45.93 4.13 -18.92
C SER A 131 -45.81 4.03 -17.40
N ASP A 132 -46.02 2.84 -16.86
CA ASP A 132 -45.40 2.48 -15.58
C ASP A 132 -43.86 2.61 -15.69
N PRO A 133 -43.16 2.90 -14.58
CA PRO A 133 -41.72 3.07 -14.62
C PRO A 133 -41.00 1.75 -14.90
N PHE A 134 -40.04 1.78 -15.82
CA PHE A 134 -38.96 0.79 -15.86
C PHE A 134 -37.98 1.10 -14.73
N THR A 135 -37.98 0.26 -13.69
CA THR A 135 -37.16 0.46 -12.48
C THR A 135 -35.87 -0.34 -12.57
N VAL A 136 -34.73 0.34 -12.56
CA VAL A 136 -33.40 -0.27 -12.48
C VAL A 136 -32.91 -0.17 -11.05
N THR A 137 -32.62 -1.30 -10.41
CA THR A 137 -32.04 -1.35 -9.04
C THR A 137 -30.56 -1.72 -9.12
N VAL A 138 -29.70 -0.97 -8.42
CA VAL A 138 -28.29 -1.29 -8.29
C VAL A 138 -28.12 -2.45 -7.31
N SER A 139 -27.59 -3.57 -7.80
CA SER A 139 -27.30 -4.76 -6.99
C SER A 139 -25.92 -4.65 -6.34
N ALA A 140 -25.75 -5.33 -5.20
CA ALA A 140 -24.44 -5.56 -4.60
C ALA A 140 -23.52 -6.30 -5.59
N LEU A 141 -22.22 -5.99 -5.55
CA LEU A 141 -21.23 -6.85 -6.17
C LEU A 141 -21.21 -8.17 -5.37
N PRO A 142 -21.37 -9.34 -6.00
CA PRO A 142 -21.23 -10.60 -5.27
C PRO A 142 -19.80 -10.69 -4.71
N PRO A 143 -19.63 -11.21 -3.47
CA PRO A 143 -18.31 -11.38 -2.89
C PRO A 143 -17.49 -12.35 -3.75
N LYS A 144 -16.19 -12.08 -3.85
CA LYS A 144 -15.26 -12.96 -4.55
C LYS A 144 -15.20 -14.33 -3.85
N PRO A 145 -15.09 -15.45 -4.59
CA PRO A 145 -14.85 -16.76 -3.99
C PRO A 145 -13.58 -16.75 -3.12
N ARG A 146 -13.67 -17.37 -1.94
CA ARG A 146 -12.52 -17.51 -1.03
C ARG A 146 -11.74 -18.77 -1.36
N VAL A 147 -10.47 -18.62 -1.71
CA VAL A 147 -9.57 -19.72 -2.06
C VAL A 147 -8.56 -19.92 -0.95
N GLN A 148 -8.56 -21.11 -0.34
CA GLN A 148 -7.44 -21.52 0.51
C GLN A 148 -6.24 -21.84 -0.37
N LEU A 149 -5.10 -21.22 -0.09
CA LEU A 149 -3.83 -21.52 -0.73
C LEU A 149 -2.92 -22.25 0.26
N GLY A 150 -2.50 -23.47 -0.10
CA GLY A 150 -1.69 -24.34 0.74
C GLY A 150 -2.50 -25.20 1.73
N GLY A 151 -1.78 -25.95 2.56
CA GLY A 151 -2.34 -26.97 3.43
C GLY A 151 -2.78 -28.23 2.67
N VAL A 152 -2.80 -29.37 3.37
CA VAL A 152 -3.11 -30.69 2.77
C VAL A 152 -4.61 -30.91 2.61
N THR A 153 -5.44 -30.24 3.41
CA THR A 153 -6.90 -30.37 3.37
C THR A 153 -7.56 -29.01 3.38
N ARG A 154 -8.65 -28.87 2.62
CA ARG A 154 -9.51 -27.68 2.65
C ARG A 154 -10.18 -27.51 4.00
N LEU A 155 -10.07 -26.31 4.57
CA LEU A 155 -10.74 -25.87 5.79
C LEU A 155 -12.18 -25.43 5.50
N ALA A 156 -13.02 -25.46 6.53
CA ALA A 156 -14.38 -24.94 6.44
C ALA A 156 -14.36 -23.41 6.20
N GLY A 157 -15.28 -22.90 5.38
CA GLY A 157 -15.42 -21.46 5.11
C GLY A 157 -14.67 -20.93 3.88
N TYR A 158 -13.89 -21.78 3.20
CA TYR A 158 -13.37 -21.52 1.86
C TYR A 158 -14.27 -22.16 0.81
N ASP A 159 -14.33 -21.59 -0.39
CA ASP A 159 -15.08 -22.07 -1.55
C ASP A 159 -14.26 -23.02 -2.43
N GLU A 160 -12.95 -22.75 -2.50
CA GLU A 160 -11.96 -23.50 -3.27
C GLU A 160 -10.69 -23.75 -2.44
N HIS A 161 -9.84 -24.66 -2.93
CA HIS A 161 -8.58 -25.02 -2.29
C HIS A 161 -7.54 -25.36 -3.35
N ILE A 162 -6.40 -24.67 -3.30
CA ILE A 162 -5.20 -25.02 -4.04
C ILE A 162 -4.31 -25.79 -3.05
N PRO A 163 -4.25 -27.13 -3.17
CA PRO A 163 -3.61 -27.97 -2.16
C PRO A 163 -2.10 -27.82 -2.15
N GLY A 164 -1.51 -28.12 -1.01
CA GLY A 164 -0.09 -28.32 -0.86
C GLY A 164 0.27 -29.67 -0.24
N ILE A 165 1.44 -30.19 -0.57
CA ILE A 165 2.07 -31.36 0.03
C ILE A 165 2.97 -30.92 1.19
N ALA A 166 2.76 -31.53 2.36
CA ALA A 166 3.67 -31.39 3.48
C ALA A 166 4.98 -32.15 3.22
N VAL A 167 6.10 -31.53 3.58
CA VAL A 167 7.44 -32.13 3.47
C VAL A 167 8.00 -32.31 4.87
N THR A 168 8.46 -33.52 5.20
CA THR A 168 8.97 -33.84 6.54
C THR A 168 10.11 -32.91 6.94
N GLY A 169 9.99 -32.27 8.11
CA GLY A 169 11.01 -31.38 8.66
C GLY A 169 10.98 -29.95 8.09
N ILE A 170 9.98 -29.62 7.27
CA ILE A 170 9.73 -28.28 6.76
C ILE A 170 8.33 -27.86 7.22
N GLU A 171 8.21 -26.68 7.80
CA GLU A 171 6.91 -26.16 8.23
C GLU A 171 6.04 -25.77 7.03
N GLY A 172 4.73 -26.03 7.11
CA GLY A 172 3.78 -25.77 6.02
C GLY A 172 3.87 -26.75 4.85
N SER A 173 3.55 -26.28 3.65
CA SER A 173 3.34 -27.13 2.47
C SER A 173 3.86 -26.50 1.19
N TYR A 174 4.41 -27.32 0.29
CA TYR A 174 4.68 -26.94 -1.09
C TYR A 174 3.41 -27.09 -1.93
N LEU A 175 3.13 -26.14 -2.82
CA LEU A 175 2.02 -26.28 -3.77
C LEU A 175 2.19 -27.56 -4.60
N GLU A 176 1.13 -28.38 -4.67
CA GLU A 176 1.18 -29.66 -5.39
C GLU A 176 1.34 -29.43 -6.89
N GLU A 177 0.55 -28.49 -7.40
CA GLU A 177 0.70 -27.95 -8.73
C GLU A 177 1.90 -27.01 -8.72
N ARG A 178 2.92 -27.35 -9.50
CA ARG A 178 4.16 -26.56 -9.55
C ARG A 178 3.93 -25.19 -10.16
N ASN A 179 3.03 -25.11 -11.14
CA ASN A 179 2.67 -23.86 -11.79
C ASN A 179 1.24 -23.51 -11.42
N VAL A 180 1.07 -22.42 -10.67
CA VAL A 180 -0.23 -21.97 -10.17
C VAL A 180 -0.45 -20.54 -10.64
N THR A 181 -1.67 -20.24 -11.08
CA THR A 181 -2.09 -18.87 -11.40
C THR A 181 -3.18 -18.44 -10.43
N LEU A 182 -2.96 -17.28 -9.79
CA LEU A 182 -3.95 -16.60 -8.96
C LEU A 182 -4.60 -15.50 -9.79
N THR A 183 -5.93 -15.50 -9.87
CA THR A 183 -6.72 -14.63 -10.75
C THR A 183 -7.46 -13.55 -9.95
N ALA A 184 -7.65 -12.37 -10.56
CA ALA A 184 -8.18 -11.21 -9.83
C ALA A 184 -9.65 -11.34 -9.41
N ASP A 185 -10.39 -12.31 -9.94
CA ASP A 185 -11.80 -12.58 -9.62
C ASP A 185 -11.99 -13.33 -8.30
N LYS A 186 -10.90 -13.70 -7.59
CA LYS A 186 -10.92 -14.47 -6.34
C LYS A 186 -10.12 -13.78 -5.22
N ASP A 187 -10.47 -14.13 -3.99
CA ASP A 187 -9.71 -13.75 -2.79
C ASP A 187 -8.91 -14.97 -2.30
N TYR A 188 -7.59 -14.83 -2.22
CA TYR A 188 -6.70 -15.93 -1.81
C TYR A 188 -6.28 -15.79 -0.36
N TYR A 189 -6.13 -16.90 0.36
CA TYR A 189 -5.72 -16.91 1.76
C TYR A 189 -4.56 -17.87 1.95
N LEU A 190 -3.44 -17.34 2.42
CA LEU A 190 -2.27 -18.12 2.80
C LEU A 190 -2.55 -18.79 4.15
N ILE A 191 -2.60 -20.11 4.17
CA ILE A 191 -2.81 -20.90 5.38
C ILE A 191 -1.53 -21.66 5.70
N GLY A 192 -0.87 -21.26 6.79
CA GLY A 192 0.48 -21.69 7.13
C GLY A 192 1.53 -21.16 6.15
N PHE A 193 2.71 -21.79 6.16
CA PHE A 193 3.75 -21.51 5.18
C PHE A 193 3.39 -22.17 3.83
N VAL A 194 3.10 -21.34 2.84
CA VAL A 194 2.82 -21.75 1.46
C VAL A 194 4.09 -21.63 0.65
N ARG A 195 4.56 -22.74 0.08
CA ARG A 195 5.86 -22.80 -0.58
C ARG A 195 5.72 -23.03 -2.08
N VAL A 196 6.48 -22.25 -2.84
CA VAL A 196 6.58 -22.35 -4.29
C VAL A 196 8.01 -22.75 -4.64
N GLY A 197 8.17 -23.77 -5.47
CA GLY A 197 9.47 -24.23 -5.95
C GLY A 197 9.63 -25.74 -5.98
N PRO A 198 10.85 -26.24 -6.20
CA PRO A 198 11.15 -27.65 -6.25
C PRO A 198 10.79 -28.34 -4.93
N ILE A 199 9.94 -29.37 -4.99
CA ILE A 199 9.57 -30.18 -3.83
C ILE A 199 10.76 -31.09 -3.45
N PRO A 200 11.32 -30.97 -2.23
CA PRO A 200 12.38 -31.84 -1.78
C PRO A 200 11.92 -33.31 -1.70
N ALA A 201 12.81 -34.26 -1.95
CA ALA A 201 12.55 -35.65 -1.59
C ALA A 201 12.34 -35.77 -0.07
N ALA A 202 11.52 -36.74 0.36
CA ALA A 202 11.22 -36.93 1.77
C ALA A 202 12.50 -37.04 2.62
N GLY A 203 12.60 -36.20 3.66
CA GLY A 203 13.76 -36.17 4.57
C GLY A 203 15.01 -35.48 4.01
N GLN A 204 14.91 -34.81 2.87
CA GLN A 204 15.98 -33.95 2.33
C GLN A 204 15.66 -32.47 2.58
N THR A 205 16.70 -31.69 2.85
CA THR A 205 16.58 -30.22 2.82
C THR A 205 16.42 -29.75 1.37
N PRO A 206 15.79 -28.57 1.12
CA PRO A 206 15.82 -27.94 -0.19
C PRO A 206 17.28 -27.72 -0.61
N GLN A 207 17.70 -28.28 -1.75
CA GLN A 207 19.07 -28.15 -2.25
C GLN A 207 19.13 -27.17 -3.42
N ASN A 208 20.31 -26.57 -3.61
CA ASN A 208 20.54 -25.58 -4.67
C ASN A 208 20.29 -26.09 -6.08
N ASP A 209 20.52 -27.37 -6.37
CA ASP A 209 20.46 -27.89 -7.74
C ASP A 209 20.10 -29.38 -7.76
N ASP A 210 18.85 -29.72 -7.44
CA ASP A 210 18.39 -31.11 -7.51
C ASP A 210 17.91 -31.54 -8.90
N GLY A 211 17.99 -30.65 -9.91
CA GLY A 211 17.52 -30.90 -11.28
C GLY A 211 15.99 -31.13 -11.38
N ARG A 212 15.23 -30.82 -10.32
CA ARG A 212 13.77 -30.96 -10.31
C ARG A 212 13.13 -29.73 -10.96
N THR A 213 11.96 -29.94 -11.57
CA THR A 213 11.21 -28.89 -12.26
C THR A 213 10.89 -27.73 -11.32
N GLU A 214 11.17 -26.51 -11.77
CA GLU A 214 10.82 -25.27 -11.07
C GLU A 214 9.31 -25.21 -10.79
N GLY A 215 8.94 -24.49 -9.72
CA GLY A 215 7.55 -24.11 -9.47
C GLY A 215 7.38 -22.61 -9.70
N VAL A 216 6.32 -22.22 -10.40
CA VAL A 216 6.04 -20.82 -10.74
C VAL A 216 4.67 -20.42 -10.19
N LEU A 217 4.63 -19.41 -9.34
CA LEU A 217 3.39 -18.77 -8.91
C LEU A 217 3.18 -17.51 -9.74
N THR A 218 2.17 -17.51 -10.61
CA THR A 218 1.74 -16.31 -11.36
C THR A 218 0.57 -15.66 -10.64
N ILE A 219 0.57 -14.35 -10.52
CA ILE A 219 -0.49 -13.59 -9.86
C ILE A 219 -0.93 -12.48 -10.80
N GLU A 220 -2.21 -12.45 -11.15
CA GLU A 220 -2.77 -11.43 -12.04
C GLU A 220 -2.86 -10.06 -11.33
N PRO A 221 -2.73 -8.94 -12.08
CA PRO A 221 -2.97 -7.59 -11.55
C PRO A 221 -4.32 -7.47 -10.81
N GLY A 222 -4.34 -6.70 -9.71
CA GLY A 222 -5.54 -6.50 -8.89
C GLY A 222 -5.95 -7.69 -8.00
N THR A 223 -5.15 -8.77 -7.98
CA THR A 223 -5.37 -9.88 -7.05
C THR A 223 -5.06 -9.47 -5.62
N ILE A 224 -5.90 -9.90 -4.68
CA ILE A 224 -5.73 -9.68 -3.24
C ILE A 224 -5.48 -11.02 -2.55
N ILE A 225 -4.39 -11.06 -1.78
CA ILE A 225 -3.92 -12.23 -1.05
C ILE A 225 -3.89 -11.87 0.44
N PHE A 226 -4.52 -12.70 1.25
CA PHE A 226 -4.67 -12.52 2.68
C PHE A 226 -3.76 -13.47 3.45
N GLY A 227 -2.93 -12.95 4.35
CA GLY A 227 -2.20 -13.75 5.32
C GLY A 227 -3.07 -14.07 6.54
N ASP A 228 -3.18 -15.35 6.90
CA ASP A 228 -3.92 -15.79 8.08
C ASP A 228 -3.06 -15.73 9.35
N GLU A 229 -3.48 -14.96 10.33
CA GLU A 229 -2.76 -14.75 11.59
C GLU A 229 -2.58 -16.04 12.39
N ALA A 230 -3.65 -16.80 12.55
CA ALA A 230 -3.67 -17.98 13.42
C ALA A 230 -2.66 -19.06 12.96
N THR A 231 -2.43 -19.15 11.66
CA THR A 231 -1.47 -20.10 11.08
C THR A 231 -0.13 -19.47 10.72
N LYS A 232 0.09 -18.18 11.02
CA LYS A 232 1.26 -17.42 10.57
C LYS A 232 1.43 -17.51 9.06
N GLY A 233 0.35 -17.29 8.32
CA GLY A 233 0.30 -17.37 6.87
C GLY A 233 1.50 -16.66 6.26
N THR A 234 2.31 -17.38 5.46
CA THR A 234 3.57 -16.87 4.92
C THR A 234 3.73 -17.41 3.50
N LEU A 235 4.08 -16.55 2.54
CA LEU A 235 4.44 -16.99 1.20
C LEU A 235 5.95 -17.15 1.10
N VAL A 236 6.42 -18.34 0.77
CA VAL A 236 7.86 -18.64 0.62
C VAL A 236 8.15 -19.11 -0.80
N ILE A 237 8.82 -18.26 -1.57
CA ILE A 237 9.42 -18.63 -2.86
C ILE A 237 10.76 -19.28 -2.55
N GLN A 238 10.80 -20.61 -2.60
CA GLN A 238 12.01 -21.39 -2.31
C GLN A 238 13.00 -21.29 -3.46
N ARG A 239 14.27 -21.60 -3.19
CA ARG A 239 15.32 -21.69 -4.23
C ARG A 239 14.88 -22.52 -5.43
N GLY A 240 15.01 -21.94 -6.63
CA GLY A 240 14.54 -22.54 -7.89
C GLY A 240 13.02 -22.47 -8.11
N GLY A 241 12.27 -21.84 -7.21
CA GLY A 241 10.91 -21.39 -7.44
C GLY A 241 10.90 -19.97 -7.98
N LYS A 242 9.81 -19.60 -8.65
CA LYS A 242 9.62 -18.26 -9.19
C LYS A 242 8.27 -17.69 -8.80
N ILE A 243 8.23 -16.38 -8.65
CA ILE A 243 6.98 -15.61 -8.58
C ILE A 243 6.91 -14.67 -9.78
N ILE A 244 5.75 -14.62 -10.44
CA ILE A 244 5.43 -13.67 -11.49
C ILE A 244 4.23 -12.87 -10.96
N ALA A 245 4.53 -11.87 -10.12
CA ALA A 245 3.60 -10.91 -9.59
C ALA A 245 3.88 -9.57 -10.27
N GLU A 246 3.34 -9.41 -11.48
CA GLU A 246 3.48 -8.19 -12.29
C GLU A 246 2.14 -7.45 -12.28
N GLY A 247 1.88 -6.72 -11.20
CA GLY A 247 0.73 -5.83 -11.10
C GLY A 247 0.83 -4.65 -12.05
N GLU A 248 -0.22 -3.84 -12.09
CA GLU A 248 -0.28 -2.60 -12.86
C GLU A 248 -0.39 -1.40 -11.92
N ARG A 249 -0.08 -0.20 -12.44
CA ARG A 249 -0.18 1.03 -11.64
C ARG A 249 -1.58 1.20 -11.05
N GLU A 250 -2.62 1.02 -11.86
CA GLU A 250 -4.01 1.18 -11.41
C GLU A 250 -4.57 -0.09 -10.76
N ASN A 251 -3.91 -1.25 -10.96
CA ASN A 251 -4.33 -2.55 -10.44
C ASN A 251 -3.15 -3.28 -9.76
N PRO A 252 -2.59 -2.74 -8.66
CA PRO A 252 -1.48 -3.40 -7.98
C PRO A 252 -1.94 -4.71 -7.34
N ILE A 253 -1.00 -5.63 -7.16
CA ILE A 253 -1.23 -6.85 -6.38
C ILE A 253 -1.08 -6.49 -4.90
N VAL A 254 -1.97 -7.00 -4.06
CA VAL A 254 -1.97 -6.68 -2.62
C VAL A 254 -1.86 -7.95 -1.79
N PHE A 255 -0.84 -8.02 -0.94
CA PHE A 255 -0.73 -8.94 0.17
C PHE A 255 -1.04 -8.20 1.47
N THR A 256 -2.02 -8.66 2.24
CA THR A 256 -2.47 -7.95 3.45
C THR A 256 -3.03 -8.90 4.51
N SER A 257 -3.33 -8.38 5.70
CA SER A 257 -3.91 -9.13 6.81
C SER A 257 -5.32 -9.65 6.49
N ALA A 258 -5.62 -10.87 6.92
CA ALA A 258 -6.98 -11.44 6.89
C ALA A 258 -7.96 -10.75 7.86
N ASN A 259 -7.47 -9.98 8.84
CA ASN A 259 -8.27 -9.23 9.79
C ASN A 259 -8.99 -8.04 9.12
N ALA A 260 -10.13 -7.67 9.71
CA ALA A 260 -10.96 -6.60 9.18
C ALA A 260 -10.27 -5.23 9.30
N PRO A 261 -10.55 -4.27 8.40
CA PRO A 261 -10.07 -2.90 8.55
C PRO A 261 -10.40 -2.32 9.93
N GLY A 262 -9.43 -1.71 10.60
CA GLY A 262 -9.56 -1.20 11.97
C GLY A 262 -9.24 -2.23 13.07
N GLU A 263 -9.14 -3.51 12.75
CA GLU A 263 -8.71 -4.58 13.67
C GLU A 263 -7.29 -5.08 13.36
N ARG A 264 -6.68 -4.61 12.27
CA ARG A 264 -5.34 -5.02 11.85
C ARG A 264 -4.25 -4.50 12.77
N THR A 265 -3.26 -5.34 13.03
CA THR A 265 -2.06 -5.00 13.79
C THR A 265 -0.78 -5.34 13.03
N PRO A 266 0.34 -4.66 13.30
CA PRO A 266 1.64 -5.09 12.78
C PRO A 266 1.90 -6.55 13.19
N GLY A 267 2.31 -7.39 12.25
CA GLY A 267 2.57 -8.81 12.52
C GLY A 267 1.33 -9.70 12.47
N ASP A 268 0.27 -9.27 11.79
CA ASP A 268 -0.94 -10.07 11.57
C ASP A 268 -0.68 -11.32 10.71
N TRP A 269 0.44 -11.39 9.99
CA TRP A 269 0.85 -12.56 9.20
C TRP A 269 2.36 -12.51 8.93
N GLY A 270 2.90 -13.55 8.29
CA GLY A 270 4.34 -13.69 8.06
C GLY A 270 4.92 -12.63 7.14
N GLY A 271 4.43 -12.55 5.91
CA GLY A 271 5.04 -11.74 4.86
C GLY A 271 5.39 -12.56 3.63
N VAL A 272 6.21 -11.97 2.76
CA VAL A 272 6.72 -12.63 1.55
C VAL A 272 8.21 -12.88 1.69
N VAL A 273 8.61 -14.14 1.54
CA VAL A 273 9.99 -14.59 1.63
C VAL A 273 10.44 -15.09 0.27
N MET A 274 11.55 -14.55 -0.23
CA MET A 274 12.15 -14.98 -1.50
C MET A 274 13.57 -15.48 -1.26
N CYS A 275 13.81 -16.75 -1.59
CA CYS A 275 15.09 -17.41 -1.41
C CYS A 275 15.74 -17.70 -2.77
N GLY A 276 16.84 -17.03 -3.08
CA GLY A 276 17.62 -17.23 -4.29
C GLY A 276 18.92 -18.02 -4.09
N ARG A 277 19.68 -18.10 -5.18
CA ARG A 277 20.92 -18.88 -5.31
C ARG A 277 22.19 -18.02 -5.43
N ALA A 278 22.09 -16.72 -5.22
CA ALA A 278 23.23 -15.81 -5.24
C ALA A 278 24.16 -16.03 -4.04
N LYS A 279 25.35 -15.43 -4.10
CA LYS A 279 26.29 -15.50 -2.98
C LYS A 279 25.80 -14.68 -1.79
N ASN A 280 26.18 -15.15 -0.60
CA ASN A 280 26.16 -14.42 0.67
C ASN A 280 27.45 -14.79 1.42
N ASN A 281 27.68 -14.16 2.56
CA ASN A 281 28.88 -14.44 3.35
C ASN A 281 28.66 -15.49 4.47
N GLU A 282 27.51 -16.12 4.61
CA GLU A 282 27.29 -17.20 5.59
C GLU A 282 27.45 -18.61 4.99
N GLY A 283 27.32 -18.75 3.68
CA GLY A 283 27.63 -19.98 2.95
C GLY A 283 26.61 -20.32 1.85
N PRO A 284 26.79 -21.47 1.17
CA PRO A 284 25.96 -21.85 0.04
C PRO A 284 24.60 -22.45 0.44
N ASN A 285 24.37 -22.78 1.71
CA ASN A 285 23.12 -23.38 2.19
C ASN A 285 22.83 -22.86 3.58
N VAL A 286 22.29 -21.64 3.63
CA VAL A 286 21.95 -20.94 4.86
C VAL A 286 20.45 -21.02 5.03
N GLN A 287 20.02 -21.19 6.26
CA GLN A 287 18.62 -21.10 6.61
C GLN A 287 18.37 -19.70 7.16
N LEU A 288 17.32 -19.04 6.69
CA LEU A 288 16.87 -17.79 7.32
C LEU A 288 16.55 -18.05 8.80
N GLU A 289 16.64 -16.98 9.59
CA GLU A 289 16.28 -17.02 11.00
C GLU A 289 14.83 -17.47 11.23
N GLY A 290 14.47 -17.83 12.46
CA GLY A 290 13.17 -18.45 12.75
C GLY A 290 13.10 -19.94 12.42
N GLY A 291 14.05 -20.49 11.65
CA GLY A 291 14.19 -21.94 11.47
C GLY A 291 13.03 -22.61 10.70
N TYR A 292 12.25 -21.86 9.94
CA TYR A 292 11.04 -22.33 9.24
C TYR A 292 11.31 -22.93 7.85
N GLY A 293 12.46 -23.56 7.63
CA GLY A 293 12.79 -24.24 6.36
C GLY A 293 12.87 -23.37 5.11
N ALA A 294 13.07 -22.05 5.22
CA ALA A 294 13.42 -21.18 4.10
C ALA A 294 14.96 -21.15 3.94
N TRP A 295 15.46 -21.83 2.92
CA TRP A 295 16.89 -21.99 2.68
C TRP A 295 17.32 -21.16 1.47
N HIS A 296 18.42 -20.42 1.60
CA HIS A 296 18.96 -19.53 0.58
C HIS A 296 20.49 -19.70 0.42
N GLY A 297 21.04 -19.01 -0.58
CA GLY A 297 22.47 -18.98 -0.86
C GLY A 297 22.89 -19.98 -1.92
N GLY A 298 24.01 -19.69 -2.57
CA GLY A 298 24.57 -20.50 -3.64
C GLY A 298 25.78 -19.82 -4.26
N SER A 299 25.93 -19.95 -5.58
CA SER A 299 27.03 -19.34 -6.34
C SER A 299 26.58 -18.61 -7.60
N ASP A 300 25.27 -18.51 -7.82
CA ASP A 300 24.68 -17.94 -9.03
C ASP A 300 24.14 -16.53 -8.75
N ASP A 301 25.02 -15.54 -8.91
CA ASP A 301 24.64 -14.14 -8.70
C ASP A 301 23.68 -13.60 -9.77
N ASP A 302 23.44 -14.37 -10.84
CA ASP A 302 22.49 -14.07 -11.92
C ASP A 302 21.18 -14.87 -11.79
N ASP A 303 20.96 -15.55 -10.65
CA ASP A 303 19.73 -16.27 -10.35
C ASP A 303 18.48 -15.41 -10.56
N ASP A 304 17.41 -16.05 -11.03
CA ASP A 304 16.14 -15.41 -11.42
C ASP A 304 14.99 -16.02 -10.62
N SER A 305 14.57 -15.31 -9.57
CA SER A 305 13.40 -15.65 -8.75
C SER A 305 12.08 -15.08 -9.32
N GLY A 306 12.12 -14.41 -10.48
CA GLY A 306 10.97 -13.91 -11.22
C GLY A 306 10.75 -12.39 -11.12
N ILE A 307 9.49 -11.96 -11.13
CA ILE A 307 9.07 -10.56 -11.20
C ILE A 307 8.17 -10.25 -10.00
N PHE A 308 8.49 -9.16 -9.30
CA PHE A 308 7.72 -8.61 -8.20
C PHE A 308 7.55 -7.10 -8.42
N LYS A 309 6.45 -6.73 -9.08
CA LYS A 309 6.23 -5.38 -9.59
C LYS A 309 4.82 -4.85 -9.35
N TYR A 310 4.71 -3.59 -8.94
CA TYR A 310 3.46 -2.96 -8.49
C TYR A 310 2.75 -3.82 -7.43
N VAL A 311 3.47 -4.08 -6.34
CA VAL A 311 3.03 -4.94 -5.23
C VAL A 311 2.99 -4.15 -3.93
N ARG A 312 1.93 -4.37 -3.15
CA ARG A 312 1.84 -3.91 -1.76
C ARG A 312 1.87 -5.10 -0.81
N ILE A 313 2.64 -4.98 0.25
CA ILE A 313 2.68 -5.93 1.36
C ILE A 313 2.39 -5.15 2.64
N GLU A 314 1.29 -5.49 3.30
CA GLU A 314 0.78 -4.72 4.43
C GLU A 314 0.62 -5.61 5.66
N TRP A 315 0.97 -5.10 6.85
CA TRP A 315 0.69 -5.74 8.16
C TRP A 315 1.39 -7.09 8.40
N ALA A 316 2.47 -7.38 7.66
CA ALA A 316 3.31 -8.57 7.84
C ALA A 316 4.22 -8.43 9.08
N GLY A 317 5.18 -9.33 9.29
CA GLY A 317 6.15 -9.19 10.38
C GLY A 317 6.08 -10.23 11.49
N ILE A 318 5.24 -11.28 11.41
CA ILE A 318 4.91 -12.06 12.61
C ILE A 318 6.13 -12.82 13.20
N PRO A 319 6.31 -12.86 14.53
CA PRO A 319 7.35 -13.66 15.17
C PRO A 319 7.13 -15.15 14.91
N ILE A 320 8.12 -15.84 14.31
CA ILE A 320 8.08 -17.29 14.13
C ILE A 320 8.50 -17.98 15.44
N ASN A 321 9.62 -17.53 16.02
CA ASN A 321 10.03 -17.84 17.39
C ASN A 321 10.17 -16.52 18.19
N PRO A 322 10.38 -16.56 19.52
CA PRO A 322 10.61 -15.33 20.28
C PRO A 322 11.86 -14.58 19.81
N ASN A 323 11.68 -13.35 19.31
CA ASN A 323 12.72 -12.50 18.70
C ASN A 323 13.36 -13.12 17.45
N GLU A 324 12.57 -13.86 16.68
CA GLU A 324 12.94 -14.35 15.34
C GLU A 324 11.69 -14.22 14.45
N GLU A 325 11.51 -13.03 13.91
CA GLU A 325 10.41 -12.59 13.09
C GLU A 325 10.62 -12.92 11.60
N VAL A 326 9.55 -12.85 10.81
CA VAL A 326 9.64 -12.82 9.34
C VAL A 326 9.30 -11.42 8.92
N ASN A 327 10.08 -10.86 8.01
CA ASN A 327 9.95 -9.48 7.56
C ASN A 327 8.79 -9.29 6.59
N THR A 328 8.48 -8.02 6.33
CA THR A 328 7.45 -7.68 5.34
C THR A 328 7.83 -8.21 3.96
N LEU A 329 9.04 -7.90 3.51
CA LEU A 329 9.69 -8.56 2.37
C LEU A 329 11.08 -9.05 2.76
N THR A 330 11.24 -10.36 2.91
CA THR A 330 12.53 -11.01 3.16
C THR A 330 13.16 -11.47 1.85
N MET A 331 14.41 -11.08 1.60
CA MET A 331 15.17 -11.44 0.40
C MET A 331 16.47 -12.16 0.77
N GLY A 332 16.41 -13.49 0.81
CA GLY A 332 17.56 -14.34 1.06
C GLY A 332 18.33 -14.65 -0.22
N SER A 333 19.51 -14.06 -0.40
CA SER A 333 20.42 -14.34 -1.53
C SER A 333 19.74 -14.33 -2.90
N VAL A 334 18.83 -13.38 -3.12
CA VAL A 334 18.12 -13.20 -4.39
C VAL A 334 19.11 -12.69 -5.45
N GLY A 335 19.08 -13.30 -6.64
CA GLY A 335 19.98 -12.95 -7.75
C GLY A 335 19.50 -11.76 -8.57
N ARG A 336 20.44 -11.12 -9.28
CA ARG A 336 20.22 -9.84 -9.98
C ARG A 336 19.23 -9.91 -11.13
N THR A 337 19.00 -11.09 -11.71
CA THR A 337 18.05 -11.22 -12.83
C THR A 337 16.59 -11.06 -12.35
N THR A 338 16.34 -11.26 -11.06
CA THR A 338 15.04 -11.01 -10.42
C THR A 338 14.66 -9.53 -10.51
N VAL A 339 13.39 -9.22 -10.81
CA VAL A 339 12.87 -7.86 -10.90
C VAL A 339 12.12 -7.48 -9.62
N ILE A 340 12.59 -6.46 -8.91
CA ILE A 340 11.91 -5.83 -7.76
C ILE A 340 11.65 -4.36 -8.10
N GLU A 341 10.43 -3.99 -8.46
CA GLU A 341 10.13 -2.63 -8.97
C GLU A 341 8.74 -2.13 -8.54
N TYR A 342 8.59 -0.93 -7.98
CA TYR A 342 7.30 -0.44 -7.47
C TYR A 342 6.72 -1.37 -6.40
N VAL A 343 7.43 -1.47 -5.28
CA VAL A 343 7.05 -2.33 -4.14
C VAL A 343 6.87 -1.47 -2.90
N GLN A 344 5.75 -1.66 -2.22
CA GLN A 344 5.44 -1.00 -0.97
C GLN A 344 5.32 -2.03 0.14
N ALA A 345 6.11 -1.85 1.20
CA ALA A 345 5.99 -2.53 2.47
C ALA A 345 5.39 -1.55 3.50
N SER A 346 4.37 -1.94 4.24
CA SER A 346 3.69 -1.03 5.15
C SER A 346 3.17 -1.68 6.41
N PHE A 347 3.31 -0.96 7.52
CA PHE A 347 2.73 -1.33 8.82
C PHE A 347 3.17 -2.73 9.30
N GLY A 348 4.33 -3.22 8.84
CA GLY A 348 4.88 -4.48 9.32
C GLY A 348 5.38 -4.37 10.77
N LEU A 349 5.38 -5.49 11.50
CA LEU A 349 5.97 -5.58 12.84
C LEU A 349 7.49 -5.55 12.80
N ASP A 350 8.05 -6.29 11.86
CA ASP A 350 9.48 -6.40 11.63
C ASP A 350 9.88 -5.52 10.43
N ASP A 351 11.08 -5.71 9.89
CA ASP A 351 11.60 -4.84 8.85
C ASP A 351 10.71 -4.81 7.61
N GLN A 352 10.70 -3.64 6.97
CA GLN A 352 9.91 -3.42 5.77
C GLN A 352 10.56 -4.09 4.55
N PHE A 353 11.89 -3.98 4.45
CA PHE A 353 12.70 -4.69 3.47
C PHE A 353 13.97 -5.19 4.15
N GLU A 354 14.20 -6.51 4.07
CA GLU A 354 15.43 -7.09 4.58
C GLU A 354 16.14 -7.92 3.52
N TRP A 355 17.43 -7.65 3.33
CA TRP A 355 18.30 -8.40 2.44
C TRP A 355 19.29 -9.26 3.24
N PHE A 356 19.18 -10.57 3.08
CA PHE A 356 20.16 -11.54 3.59
C PHE A 356 21.08 -12.00 2.45
N GLY A 357 22.07 -11.16 2.13
CA GLY A 357 23.01 -11.39 1.04
C GLY A 357 22.36 -11.30 -0.34
N GLY A 358 23.09 -11.71 -1.38
CA GLY A 358 22.63 -11.69 -2.76
C GLY A 358 23.02 -10.42 -3.53
N THR A 359 22.43 -10.29 -4.71
CA THR A 359 22.82 -9.30 -5.73
C THR A 359 21.63 -8.61 -6.39
N VAL A 360 20.42 -8.83 -5.86
CA VAL A 360 19.18 -8.29 -6.44
C VAL A 360 19.20 -6.76 -6.47
N ASP A 361 18.88 -6.21 -7.64
CA ASP A 361 18.66 -4.77 -7.80
C ASP A 361 17.20 -4.41 -7.47
N GLY A 362 16.91 -3.15 -7.18
CA GLY A 362 15.55 -2.70 -6.86
C GLY A 362 15.32 -1.22 -7.15
N ARG A 363 14.11 -0.83 -7.57
CA ARG A 363 13.77 0.59 -7.65
C ARG A 363 12.30 0.91 -7.39
N TYR A 364 12.03 2.13 -6.96
CA TYR A 364 10.68 2.58 -6.55
C TYR A 364 10.16 1.77 -5.36
N LEU A 365 10.87 1.85 -4.23
CA LEU A 365 10.57 1.12 -3.00
C LEU A 365 9.98 2.06 -1.94
N ILE A 366 8.94 1.63 -1.25
CA ILE A 366 8.30 2.40 -0.18
C ILE A 366 8.25 1.55 1.09
N ALA A 367 9.02 1.93 2.10
CA ALA A 367 8.87 1.50 3.49
C ALA A 367 8.00 2.53 4.22
N TYR A 368 6.81 2.14 4.66
CA TYR A 368 5.84 3.09 5.21
C TYR A 368 5.29 2.65 6.56
N ARG A 369 5.77 3.35 7.59
CA ARG A 369 5.29 3.26 8.97
C ARG A 369 5.29 1.84 9.52
N GLY A 370 6.36 1.10 9.20
CA GLY A 370 6.73 -0.14 9.88
C GLY A 370 7.13 0.14 11.33
N LEU A 371 7.07 -0.91 12.16
CA LEU A 371 7.46 -0.86 13.54
C LEU A 371 8.99 -0.99 13.68
N ASP A 372 9.64 -1.92 12.98
CA ASP A 372 11.11 -2.02 12.93
C ASP A 372 11.74 -1.42 11.66
N ASP A 373 12.92 -1.82 11.18
CA ASP A 373 13.75 -1.05 10.23
C ASP A 373 13.11 -0.83 8.84
N ASP A 374 13.43 0.30 8.20
CA ASP A 374 12.88 0.60 6.86
C ASP A 374 13.63 -0.21 5.79
N PHE A 375 14.96 -0.27 5.92
CA PHE A 375 15.86 -1.04 5.07
C PHE A 375 16.95 -1.68 5.93
N ASP A 376 16.83 -2.99 6.19
CA ASP A 376 17.89 -3.79 6.78
C ASP A 376 18.67 -4.52 5.68
N VAL A 377 19.99 -4.38 5.70
CA VAL A 377 20.88 -4.98 4.70
C VAL A 377 22.02 -5.71 5.38
N ASP A 378 22.07 -7.03 5.21
CA ASP A 378 23.09 -7.86 5.81
C ASP A 378 23.62 -8.96 4.86
N LEU A 379 24.52 -9.78 5.39
CA LEU A 379 25.06 -11.02 4.84
C LEU A 379 25.70 -10.90 3.45
N GLY A 380 26.29 -9.74 3.15
CA GLY A 380 27.06 -9.56 1.93
C GLY A 380 26.27 -9.04 0.75
N HIS A 381 25.08 -8.46 0.95
CA HIS A 381 24.27 -7.96 -0.16
C HIS A 381 25.01 -6.84 -0.93
N SER A 382 24.99 -6.94 -2.26
CA SER A 382 25.79 -6.09 -3.16
C SER A 382 25.02 -5.53 -4.37
N GLY A 383 23.68 -5.56 -4.31
CA GLY A 383 22.79 -5.01 -5.35
C GLY A 383 22.71 -3.47 -5.37
N ASN A 384 22.03 -2.94 -6.40
CA ASN A 384 21.78 -1.50 -6.59
C ASN A 384 20.32 -1.15 -6.33
N ILE A 385 20.07 -0.15 -5.48
CA ILE A 385 18.73 0.32 -5.11
C ILE A 385 18.57 1.81 -5.49
N GLN A 386 17.52 2.16 -6.25
CA GLN A 386 17.21 3.55 -6.62
C GLN A 386 15.77 3.98 -6.32
N PHE A 387 15.56 5.23 -5.92
CA PHE A 387 14.22 5.77 -5.64
C PHE A 387 13.53 5.00 -4.52
N GLY A 388 14.06 5.12 -3.31
CA GLY A 388 13.51 4.52 -2.09
C GLY A 388 12.97 5.58 -1.13
N ILE A 389 11.84 5.29 -0.48
CA ILE A 389 11.23 6.16 0.52
C ILE A 389 11.07 5.36 1.82
N GLY A 390 11.55 5.91 2.94
CA GLY A 390 11.25 5.43 4.29
C GLY A 390 10.53 6.53 5.07
N ILE A 391 9.36 6.23 5.66
CA ILE A 391 8.59 7.18 6.48
C ILE A 391 8.15 6.54 7.79
N ARG A 392 8.43 7.22 8.90
CA ARG A 392 8.07 6.75 10.25
C ARG A 392 6.83 7.40 10.84
N ASP A 393 6.10 6.63 11.66
CA ASP A 393 5.10 7.18 12.58
C ASP A 393 5.75 7.46 13.94
N ALA A 394 5.37 8.55 14.61
CA ALA A 394 5.98 8.93 15.88
C ALA A 394 5.79 7.92 17.02
N LYS A 395 4.81 7.03 16.93
CA LYS A 395 4.48 6.08 18.02
C LYS A 395 4.92 4.65 17.75
N ASP A 396 5.19 4.32 16.50
CA ASP A 396 5.44 2.95 16.07
C ASP A 396 6.96 2.76 15.94
N ALA A 397 7.57 2.19 16.97
CA ALA A 397 8.96 1.76 16.99
C ALA A 397 9.09 0.45 17.79
N ASP A 398 9.88 -0.49 17.30
CA ASP A 398 10.12 -1.78 17.94
C ASP A 398 11.01 -1.66 19.18
N GLN A 399 10.91 -2.59 20.11
CA GLN A 399 11.73 -2.65 21.33
C GLN A 399 13.23 -2.91 21.07
N SER A 400 13.58 -3.59 19.95
CA SER A 400 14.94 -3.74 19.41
C SER A 400 15.54 -2.35 19.12
N GLY A 401 14.69 -1.48 18.58
CA GLY A 401 14.86 -0.07 18.32
C GLY A 401 15.06 0.23 16.85
N SER A 402 14.34 1.22 16.35
CA SER A 402 14.08 1.36 14.92
C SER A 402 14.89 2.46 14.23
N ASN A 403 15.30 2.16 13.01
CA ASN A 403 16.24 2.89 12.17
C ASN A 403 15.72 3.07 10.73
N GLY A 404 16.19 4.12 10.05
CA GLY A 404 15.93 4.24 8.61
C GLY A 404 16.76 3.25 7.79
N PHE A 405 17.99 3.00 8.22
CA PHE A 405 18.84 1.93 7.74
C PHE A 405 19.46 1.24 8.94
N GLU A 406 19.41 -0.09 8.98
CA GLU A 406 20.32 -0.91 9.79
C GLU A 406 21.15 -1.74 8.82
N VAL A 407 22.48 -1.64 8.92
CA VAL A 407 23.36 -2.31 7.95
C VAL A 407 24.55 -2.95 8.62
N ASP A 408 24.66 -4.24 8.34
CA ASP A 408 25.67 -5.15 8.82
C ASP A 408 26.44 -5.79 7.68
N ASN A 409 27.67 -6.24 7.96
CA ASN A 409 28.27 -7.25 7.08
C ASN A 409 27.74 -8.65 7.41
N ASN A 410 27.69 -8.95 8.70
CA ASN A 410 27.04 -10.09 9.33
C ASN A 410 26.86 -9.78 10.82
N GLY A 411 26.00 -10.53 11.49
CA GLY A 411 25.72 -10.37 12.92
C GLY A 411 26.95 -10.45 13.86
N SER A 412 28.06 -11.04 13.43
CA SER A 412 29.32 -11.12 14.19
C SER A 412 30.31 -9.99 13.88
N GLY A 413 30.05 -9.16 12.86
CA GLY A 413 30.94 -8.10 12.39
C GLY A 413 32.25 -8.59 11.78
N GLU A 414 32.31 -9.84 11.34
CA GLU A 414 33.52 -10.43 10.76
C GLU A 414 33.90 -9.79 9.41
N LEU A 415 35.20 -9.75 9.12
CA LEU A 415 35.74 -9.34 7.82
C LEU A 415 35.58 -10.47 6.79
N ARG A 416 34.33 -10.73 6.39
CA ARG A 416 33.96 -11.87 5.55
C ARG A 416 33.40 -11.40 4.21
N GLU A 417 33.92 -11.98 3.14
CA GLU A 417 33.48 -11.72 1.76
C GLU A 417 32.31 -12.64 1.35
N PRO A 418 31.41 -12.20 0.46
CA PRO A 418 31.29 -10.83 -0.03
C PRO A 418 30.91 -9.85 1.09
N PHE A 419 31.49 -8.64 1.07
CA PHE A 419 31.07 -7.59 2.01
C PHE A 419 29.69 -7.03 1.65
N THR A 420 28.88 -6.69 2.66
CA THR A 420 27.67 -5.88 2.46
C THR A 420 28.09 -4.53 1.92
N SER A 421 27.80 -4.31 0.64
CA SER A 421 28.42 -3.25 -0.16
C SER A 421 27.45 -2.61 -1.15
N SER A 422 26.16 -2.84 -0.92
CA SER A 422 25.03 -2.33 -1.69
C SER A 422 25.13 -0.84 -1.97
N VAL A 423 24.62 -0.43 -3.14
CA VAL A 423 24.57 0.98 -3.54
C VAL A 423 23.13 1.46 -3.51
N PHE A 424 22.85 2.41 -2.63
CA PHE A 424 21.58 3.10 -2.53
C PHE A 424 21.72 4.51 -3.11
N SER A 425 20.92 4.86 -4.11
CA SER A 425 20.89 6.19 -4.71
C SER A 425 19.47 6.75 -4.69
N ASN A 426 19.31 8.07 -4.56
CA ASN A 426 17.98 8.68 -4.59
C ASN A 426 17.05 8.14 -3.51
N ILE A 427 17.54 8.01 -2.28
CA ILE A 427 16.74 7.57 -1.13
C ILE A 427 16.26 8.80 -0.35
N THR A 428 15.06 8.72 0.22
CA THR A 428 14.53 9.73 1.14
C THR A 428 14.03 9.05 2.40
N ILE A 429 14.77 9.22 3.50
CA ILE A 429 14.47 8.68 4.83
C ILE A 429 13.90 9.80 5.69
N ILE A 430 12.69 9.60 6.19
CA ILE A 430 11.91 10.57 6.96
C ILE A 430 11.53 9.95 8.30
N GLY A 431 12.22 10.40 9.33
CA GLY A 431 11.95 10.01 10.70
C GLY A 431 10.70 10.68 11.29
N PRO A 432 10.35 10.31 12.52
CA PRO A 432 9.09 10.72 13.15
C PRO A 432 9.04 12.19 13.61
N LYS A 433 10.19 12.87 13.68
CA LYS A 433 10.26 14.24 14.17
C LYS A 433 9.91 15.20 13.02
N LYS A 434 8.68 15.72 13.06
CA LYS A 434 8.29 16.89 12.25
C LYS A 434 8.95 18.17 12.75
N VAL A 435 9.12 18.32 14.06
CA VAL A 435 9.91 19.41 14.64
C VAL A 435 10.76 18.83 15.76
N ARG A 436 11.77 19.56 16.21
CA ARG A 436 12.64 19.12 17.31
C ARG A 436 11.84 18.70 18.54
N GLU A 437 10.78 19.45 18.86
CA GLU A 437 9.92 19.27 20.02
C GLU A 437 8.91 18.12 19.87
N THR A 438 8.81 17.47 18.72
CA THR A 438 7.90 16.32 18.53
C THR A 438 8.28 15.19 19.50
N SER A 439 7.31 14.77 20.31
CA SER A 439 7.40 13.58 21.15
C SER A 439 7.33 12.34 20.27
N ILE A 440 8.26 11.42 20.46
CA ILE A 440 8.37 10.18 19.69
C ILE A 440 8.52 8.98 20.63
N SER A 441 8.43 7.75 20.11
CA SER A 441 8.76 6.56 20.89
C SER A 441 10.17 6.62 21.44
N ALA A 442 10.36 6.01 22.62
CA ALA A 442 11.68 5.88 23.23
C ALA A 442 12.63 5.00 22.40
N GLU A 443 12.09 4.19 21.51
CA GLU A 443 12.86 3.15 20.83
C GLU A 443 13.46 3.58 19.50
N PHE A 444 13.08 4.74 18.95
CA PHE A 444 13.73 5.28 17.75
C PHE A 444 15.20 5.58 17.98
N GLN A 445 16.05 5.13 17.06
CA GLN A 445 17.50 5.26 17.14
C GLN A 445 18.05 6.18 16.03
N HIS A 446 18.42 5.64 14.87
CA HIS A 446 19.22 6.32 13.86
C HIS A 446 18.50 6.43 12.52
N ALA A 447 18.74 7.50 11.77
CA ALA A 447 18.34 7.50 10.37
C ALA A 447 19.17 6.50 9.55
N ALA A 448 20.45 6.31 9.90
CA ALA A 448 21.28 5.26 9.34
C ALA A 448 22.29 4.75 10.37
N GLN A 449 22.15 3.49 10.74
CA GLN A 449 23.12 2.74 11.54
C GLN A 449 23.97 1.88 10.61
N LEU A 450 25.24 2.25 10.48
CA LEU A 450 26.20 1.58 9.61
C LEU A 450 27.21 0.89 10.50
N ARG A 451 27.15 -0.43 10.61
CA ARG A 451 27.89 -1.16 11.64
C ARG A 451 28.52 -2.45 11.11
N ARG A 452 29.20 -3.16 12.02
CA ARG A 452 29.67 -4.55 11.84
C ARG A 452 30.37 -4.79 10.49
N SER A 453 31.35 -3.95 10.13
CA SER A 453 32.17 -4.10 8.92
C SER A 453 31.43 -3.85 7.59
N SER A 454 30.31 -3.11 7.61
CA SER A 454 29.59 -2.69 6.41
C SER A 454 30.43 -1.77 5.51
N LYS A 455 30.24 -1.92 4.18
CA LYS A 455 30.79 -1.08 3.12
C LYS A 455 29.68 -0.45 2.27
N LEU A 456 28.51 -0.18 2.85
CA LEU A 456 27.38 0.46 2.18
C LEU A 456 27.76 1.75 1.44
N LYS A 457 27.06 2.04 0.36
CA LYS A 457 27.17 3.30 -0.38
C LYS A 457 25.81 3.98 -0.43
N ILE A 458 25.70 5.21 0.05
CA ILE A 458 24.48 6.04 -0.06
C ILE A 458 24.82 7.30 -0.85
N TYR A 459 24.13 7.50 -1.97
CA TYR A 459 24.36 8.60 -2.89
C TYR A 459 23.10 9.43 -3.12
N ASN A 460 23.27 10.73 -3.35
CA ASN A 460 22.22 11.63 -3.83
C ASN A 460 20.90 11.46 -3.06
N SER A 461 20.97 11.45 -1.73
CA SER A 461 19.87 11.01 -0.85
C SER A 461 19.58 12.03 0.25
N ILE A 462 18.36 11.99 0.77
CA ILE A 462 17.89 12.84 1.86
C ILE A 462 17.66 11.98 3.10
N ILE A 463 18.13 12.47 4.25
CA ILE A 463 17.84 11.92 5.56
C ILE A 463 17.34 13.07 6.44
N THR A 464 16.18 12.88 7.07
CA THR A 464 15.60 13.90 7.93
C THR A 464 14.72 13.34 9.05
N GLY A 465 14.41 14.15 10.07
CA GLY A 465 13.36 13.86 11.04
C GLY A 465 13.67 12.77 12.07
N TYR A 466 14.91 12.30 12.18
CA TYR A 466 15.32 11.34 13.21
C TYR A 466 15.90 12.04 14.47
N PRO A 467 15.80 11.38 15.65
CA PRO A 467 16.51 11.85 16.85
C PRO A 467 18.04 11.82 16.69
N MET A 468 18.57 10.91 15.86
CA MET A 468 19.97 10.85 15.46
C MET A 468 20.09 10.59 13.95
N GLY A 469 21.00 11.28 13.28
CA GLY A 469 21.21 11.07 11.84
C GLY A 469 21.96 9.78 11.56
N ILE A 470 23.28 9.89 11.34
CA ILE A 470 24.13 8.76 10.95
C ILE A 470 24.92 8.24 12.16
N PHE A 471 25.06 6.93 12.27
CA PHE A 471 25.96 6.30 13.21
C PHE A 471 26.94 5.35 12.50
N ILE A 472 28.24 5.67 12.58
CA ILE A 472 29.34 4.82 12.11
C ILE A 472 29.84 3.97 13.27
N ASP A 473 29.40 2.73 13.34
CA ASP A 473 29.56 1.88 14.50
C ASP A 473 30.56 0.74 14.24
N GLY A 474 31.68 0.80 14.97
CA GLY A 474 32.74 -0.20 14.93
C GLY A 474 33.99 0.22 14.15
N ASN A 475 35.13 -0.31 14.58
CA ASN A 475 36.45 0.10 14.07
C ASN A 475 36.65 -0.22 12.60
N SER A 476 36.23 -1.41 12.15
CA SER A 476 36.34 -1.81 10.75
C SER A 476 35.49 -0.92 9.84
N THR A 477 34.25 -0.62 10.24
CA THR A 477 33.35 0.28 9.50
C THR A 477 33.94 1.69 9.36
N ALA A 478 34.53 2.23 10.44
CA ALA A 478 35.22 3.52 10.40
C ALA A 478 36.45 3.49 9.47
N GLN A 479 37.26 2.43 9.50
CA GLN A 479 38.39 2.27 8.58
C GLN A 479 37.94 2.18 7.12
N PHE A 480 36.82 1.52 6.84
CA PHE A 480 36.24 1.47 5.49
C PHE A 480 35.73 2.84 5.04
N ALA A 481 35.26 3.70 5.94
CA ALA A 481 34.96 5.10 5.61
C ALA A 481 36.24 5.88 5.24
N GLU A 482 37.33 5.73 6.00
CA GLU A 482 38.61 6.39 5.72
C GLU A 482 39.24 5.94 4.39
N ASN A 483 39.06 4.67 4.04
CA ASN A 483 39.54 4.08 2.80
C ASN A 483 38.62 4.33 1.59
N ASP A 484 37.53 5.09 1.76
CA ASP A 484 36.53 5.35 0.72
C ASP A 484 35.84 4.07 0.21
N GLU A 485 35.65 3.06 1.07
CA GLU A 485 34.95 1.81 0.80
C GLU A 485 33.49 1.84 1.31
N LEU A 486 33.26 2.46 2.46
CA LEU A 486 31.96 2.98 2.91
C LEU A 486 31.83 4.41 2.39
N GLN A 487 30.74 4.73 1.68
CA GLN A 487 30.63 6.03 1.01
C GLN A 487 29.29 6.71 1.23
N LEU A 488 29.34 8.00 1.60
CA LEU A 488 28.19 8.89 1.62
C LEU A 488 28.49 10.12 0.77
N ARG A 489 27.73 10.33 -0.30
CA ARG A 489 28.00 11.42 -1.26
C ARG A 489 26.73 12.11 -1.74
N ASN A 490 26.74 13.43 -1.78
CA ASN A 490 25.57 14.27 -2.05
C ASN A 490 24.38 13.88 -1.16
N VAL A 491 24.65 13.59 0.10
CA VAL A 491 23.64 13.32 1.11
C VAL A 491 23.26 14.63 1.80
N ILE A 492 21.97 14.91 1.84
CA ILE A 492 21.38 16.00 2.61
C ILE A 492 20.95 15.47 3.98
N LEU A 493 21.55 16.01 5.04
CA LEU A 493 21.10 15.82 6.43
C LEU A 493 20.34 17.06 6.89
N ALA A 494 19.01 16.94 7.01
CA ALA A 494 18.16 18.05 7.43
C ALA A 494 17.42 17.70 8.73
N GLY A 495 17.23 18.65 9.66
CA GLY A 495 16.35 18.41 10.81
C GLY A 495 16.76 17.25 11.72
N VAL A 496 18.07 17.05 11.90
CA VAL A 496 18.64 16.02 12.80
C VAL A 496 19.64 16.61 13.81
N ARG A 497 20.30 17.71 13.46
CA ARG A 497 21.36 18.32 14.26
C ARG A 497 20.78 19.03 15.49
N GLY A 498 21.15 18.58 16.68
CA GLY A 498 20.64 19.14 17.93
C GLY A 498 19.16 18.82 18.19
N TRP A 499 18.59 17.88 17.44
CA TRP A 499 17.20 17.45 17.62
C TRP A 499 17.09 16.44 18.76
N GLY A 500 17.95 15.42 18.75
CA GLY A 500 18.09 14.45 19.84
C GLY A 500 16.79 13.80 20.28
N GLY A 501 16.89 13.14 21.43
CA GLY A 501 15.71 12.53 22.01
C GLY A 501 14.81 13.51 22.77
N ASN A 502 15.36 14.59 23.33
CA ASN A 502 14.65 15.43 24.30
C ASN A 502 13.95 14.62 25.43
N GLY A 503 14.54 13.48 25.82
CA GLY A 503 13.94 12.49 26.73
C GLY A 503 13.17 11.34 26.04
N PHE A 504 13.15 11.28 24.71
CA PHE A 504 12.43 10.31 23.88
C PHE A 504 13.26 9.85 22.67
N GLY A 505 13.54 8.57 22.54
CA GLY A 505 14.38 8.00 21.49
C GLY A 505 15.71 7.56 22.09
N LYS A 506 16.16 6.35 21.74
CA LYS A 506 17.37 5.69 22.23
C LYS A 506 18.59 6.30 21.52
N ALA A 507 18.83 7.59 21.77
CA ALA A 507 20.04 8.26 21.34
C ALA A 507 21.28 7.86 22.20
N TYR A 508 21.11 6.97 23.17
CA TYR A 508 22.12 6.52 24.14
C TYR A 508 21.86 5.07 24.56
N ASP A 509 22.85 4.18 24.37
CA ASP A 509 22.89 2.84 24.95
C ASP A 509 23.88 2.84 26.15
N PRO A 510 23.41 2.77 27.41
CA PRO A 510 24.29 2.76 28.58
C PRO A 510 25.25 1.57 28.66
N ASN A 511 25.05 0.51 27.86
CA ASN A 511 25.88 -0.68 27.87
C ASN A 511 27.04 -0.64 26.86
N ARG A 512 27.08 0.35 25.97
CA ARG A 512 28.22 0.60 25.09
C ARG A 512 29.12 1.67 25.73
N ALA A 513 30.28 1.26 26.23
CA ALA A 513 31.25 2.19 26.81
C ALA A 513 31.79 3.14 25.72
N PHE A 514 31.35 4.39 25.74
CA PHE A 514 31.76 5.42 24.78
C PHE A 514 33.00 6.17 25.28
N ASP A 515 34.03 6.32 24.43
CA ASP A 515 35.14 7.26 24.70
C ASP A 515 34.69 8.70 24.44
N HIS A 516 33.96 9.26 25.41
CA HIS A 516 33.51 10.65 25.39
C HIS A 516 34.62 11.68 25.66
N GLN A 517 35.86 11.28 25.95
CA GLN A 517 36.86 12.21 26.49
C GLN A 517 37.70 12.91 25.41
N SER A 518 37.76 12.37 24.20
CA SER A 518 38.62 12.88 23.11
C SER A 518 37.90 13.88 22.19
N ALA A 519 36.60 13.67 21.95
CA ALA A 519 35.78 14.53 21.08
C ALA A 519 35.27 15.83 21.74
N VAL A 520 35.56 16.03 23.03
CA VAL A 520 35.05 17.16 23.85
C VAL A 520 35.95 18.40 23.84
N ASN A 521 37.06 18.44 23.11
CA ASN A 521 37.87 19.66 23.02
C ASN A 521 37.27 20.68 22.04
N ALA A 522 36.31 21.43 22.59
CA ALA A 522 35.39 22.40 22.00
C ALA A 522 36.01 23.72 21.48
N ALA A 523 37.13 23.67 20.75
CA ALA A 523 37.70 24.86 20.09
C ALA A 523 37.51 24.89 18.56
N SER A 524 37.31 23.73 17.93
CA SER A 524 37.21 23.61 16.46
C SER A 524 35.78 23.31 15.95
N TYR A 525 34.84 23.01 16.86
CA TYR A 525 33.49 22.56 16.52
C TYR A 525 32.43 23.33 17.35
N PRO A 526 31.85 24.43 16.82
CA PRO A 526 30.88 25.25 17.55
C PRO A 526 29.56 24.51 17.89
N ASP A 527 29.32 23.33 17.32
CA ASP A 527 28.08 22.54 17.47
C ASP A 527 28.00 21.75 18.78
N LEU A 528 29.10 21.67 19.51
CA LEU A 528 29.20 20.99 20.79
C LEU A 528 28.90 21.94 21.96
N GLN A 529 28.76 23.24 21.71
CA GLN A 529 28.41 24.21 22.74
C GLN A 529 26.89 24.38 22.80
N ALA A 530 26.28 23.81 23.85
CA ALA A 530 24.92 24.10 24.21
C ALA A 530 24.81 25.53 24.77
N GLU A 531 24.79 26.54 23.90
CA GLU A 531 24.39 27.88 24.34
C GLU A 531 22.86 27.93 24.56
N GLY A 532 22.44 28.58 25.65
CA GLY A 532 21.02 28.83 25.98
C GLY A 532 20.37 27.94 27.04
N LEU A 533 21.08 27.52 28.09
CA LEU A 533 20.41 27.05 29.32
C LEU A 533 20.00 28.23 30.24
N PRO A 534 18.88 28.15 30.99
CA PRO A 534 17.85 27.10 31.02
C PRO A 534 16.48 27.57 30.52
N PHE A 535 15.69 26.61 30.01
CA PHE A 535 14.25 26.79 29.83
C PHE A 535 13.61 27.05 31.18
N LEU A 536 13.09 28.27 31.31
CA LEU A 536 12.23 28.65 32.40
C LEU A 536 10.82 28.09 32.12
N ASP A 537 10.10 27.65 33.15
CA ASP A 537 8.66 27.50 33.03
C ASP A 537 7.99 28.86 32.72
N ALA A 538 6.68 28.87 32.50
CA ALA A 538 5.92 30.11 32.26
C ALA A 538 6.04 31.14 33.41
N ASN A 539 6.66 30.77 34.53
CA ASN A 539 6.87 31.59 35.72
C ASN A 539 8.35 31.96 35.96
N GLY A 540 9.27 31.65 35.04
CA GLY A 540 10.66 32.06 35.19
C GLY A 540 11.54 31.11 36.01
N ASN A 541 11.10 29.87 36.31
CA ASN A 541 11.89 28.90 37.08
C ASN A 541 12.57 27.87 36.18
N ALA A 542 13.86 27.61 36.41
CA ALA A 542 14.55 26.48 35.77
C ALA A 542 13.82 25.18 36.10
N ARG A 543 13.39 24.43 35.07
CA ARG A 543 12.87 23.08 35.29
C ARG A 543 14.01 22.24 35.88
N GLY A 544 13.90 21.92 37.18
CA GLY A 544 14.92 21.18 37.92
C GLY A 544 15.25 19.85 37.25
N ASN A 545 16.52 19.44 37.36
CA ASN A 545 17.11 18.17 36.89
C ASN A 545 16.08 17.10 36.51
N HIS A 546 15.82 16.97 35.21
CA HIS A 546 15.44 15.67 34.68
C HIS A 546 16.68 14.77 34.82
N PRO A 547 16.58 13.58 35.44
CA PRO A 547 17.65 12.60 35.35
C PRO A 547 17.78 12.23 33.86
N GLY A 548 18.87 12.64 33.22
CA GLY A 548 19.08 12.47 31.77
C GLY A 548 19.04 13.76 30.95
N ALA A 549 19.45 14.91 31.51
CA ALA A 549 19.85 16.07 30.69
C ALA A 549 21.14 15.73 29.91
N GLU A 550 21.03 14.80 28.96
CA GLU A 550 22.09 14.37 28.06
C GLU A 550 22.26 15.39 26.91
N PRO A 551 23.45 15.46 26.27
CA PRO A 551 23.74 16.41 25.21
C PRO A 551 22.71 16.34 24.07
N ARG A 552 22.36 17.50 23.52
CA ARG A 552 21.47 17.63 22.35
C ARG A 552 21.97 16.68 21.24
N GLY A 553 21.06 15.94 20.58
CA GLY A 553 21.43 14.85 19.68
C GLY A 553 22.44 15.23 18.60
N HIS A 554 23.33 14.30 18.30
CA HIS A 554 24.35 14.44 17.27
C HIS A 554 23.77 14.11 15.90
N SER A 555 24.11 14.90 14.88
CA SER A 555 23.75 14.59 13.50
C SER A 555 24.52 13.39 12.95
N ILE A 556 25.75 13.19 13.40
CA ILE A 556 26.60 12.05 13.07
C ILE A 556 27.32 11.59 14.34
N ARG A 557 27.37 10.27 14.59
CA ARG A 557 28.14 9.64 15.67
C ARG A 557 29.10 8.58 15.15
N TRP A 558 30.11 8.28 15.95
CA TRP A 558 31.09 7.22 15.69
C TRP A 558 31.76 6.75 16.98
N ASN A 559 32.38 5.57 16.94
CA ASN A 559 32.97 4.91 18.12
C ASN A 559 34.52 4.88 18.15
N LEU A 560 35.20 5.40 17.13
CA LEU A 560 36.66 5.36 17.01
C LEU A 560 37.30 6.74 17.27
N ALA A 561 38.15 6.87 18.29
CA ALA A 561 38.72 8.15 18.72
C ALA A 561 39.57 8.87 17.66
N GLU A 562 40.20 8.13 16.74
CA GLU A 562 41.07 8.69 15.68
C GLU A 562 40.31 9.05 14.40
N PHE A 563 39.08 8.57 14.24
CA PHE A 563 38.21 8.92 13.12
C PHE A 563 37.39 10.16 13.50
N ASP A 564 37.19 11.09 12.56
CA ASP A 564 36.24 12.20 12.71
C ASP A 564 35.18 12.06 11.64
N ALA A 565 34.05 11.44 12.00
CA ALA A 565 32.96 11.18 11.06
C ALA A 565 32.33 12.48 10.53
N VAL A 566 32.36 13.57 11.30
CA VAL A 566 31.84 14.88 10.85
C VAL A 566 32.78 15.48 9.82
N SER A 567 34.10 15.44 10.04
CA SER A 567 35.07 15.88 9.04
C SER A 567 35.02 15.01 7.78
N TRP A 568 34.93 13.69 7.94
CA TRP A 568 34.78 12.75 6.82
C TRP A 568 33.54 13.08 5.98
N PHE A 569 32.37 13.25 6.62
CA PHE A 569 31.13 13.60 5.92
C PHE A 569 31.24 14.96 5.20
N ASN A 570 31.91 15.94 5.81
CA ASN A 570 32.13 17.28 5.24
C ASN A 570 33.29 17.35 4.24
N THR A 571 33.89 16.22 3.85
CA THR A 571 34.93 16.21 2.82
C THR A 571 34.40 16.90 1.56
N PRO A 572 35.03 17.99 1.06
CA PRO A 572 34.43 18.81 0.02
C PRO A 572 34.09 18.06 -1.28
N SER A 573 34.87 17.03 -1.63
CA SER A 573 34.62 16.19 -2.80
C SER A 573 33.39 15.29 -2.66
N PHE A 574 32.90 15.03 -1.44
CA PHE A 574 31.71 14.21 -1.22
C PHE A 574 30.41 14.98 -1.42
N GLY A 575 30.44 16.32 -1.36
CA GLY A 575 29.28 17.16 -1.68
C GLY A 575 28.09 17.03 -0.73
N ASN A 576 28.29 16.45 0.46
CA ASN A 576 27.23 16.33 1.46
C ASN A 576 26.88 17.68 2.10
N GLN A 577 25.65 17.81 2.61
CA GLN A 577 25.12 19.08 3.10
C GLN A 577 24.32 18.91 4.40
N PHE A 578 24.28 19.99 5.20
CA PHE A 578 23.48 20.08 6.43
C PHE A 578 22.45 21.21 6.35
N PHE A 579 21.25 20.94 6.85
CA PHE A 579 20.17 21.92 6.99
C PHE A 579 19.55 21.84 8.39
N GLY A 580 19.02 22.97 8.87
CA GLY A 580 18.47 23.08 10.22
C GLY A 580 17.18 22.28 10.41
N ALA A 581 16.36 22.20 9.35
CA ALA A 581 15.07 21.54 9.34
C ALA A 581 14.72 21.02 7.92
N TRP A 582 13.74 20.12 7.83
CA TRP A 582 13.31 19.50 6.57
C TRP A 582 12.60 20.48 5.61
N ASP A 583 12.01 21.55 6.13
CA ASP A 583 11.32 22.55 5.32
C ASP A 583 12.31 23.42 4.54
N GLU A 584 13.53 23.61 5.05
CA GLU A 584 14.62 24.30 4.34
C GLU A 584 15.03 23.62 3.03
N ILE A 585 14.76 22.32 2.90
CA ILE A 585 15.09 21.52 1.72
C ILE A 585 13.89 21.31 0.80
N GLY A 586 12.76 21.96 1.08
CA GLY A 586 11.59 22.01 0.19
C GLY A 586 10.73 20.73 0.20
N ILE A 587 10.87 19.85 1.18
CA ILE A 587 9.96 18.70 1.33
C ILE A 587 8.62 19.17 1.89
N SER A 588 7.51 18.62 1.38
CA SER A 588 6.17 18.92 1.91
C SER A 588 5.99 18.40 3.34
N SER A 589 5.39 19.22 4.21
CA SER A 589 5.09 18.84 5.59
C SER A 589 4.17 17.62 5.73
N SER A 590 3.40 17.31 4.68
CA SER A 590 2.44 16.20 4.66
C SER A 590 3.08 14.83 4.89
N VAL A 591 4.39 14.69 4.64
CA VAL A 591 5.11 13.41 4.85
C VAL A 591 5.14 12.97 6.31
N PHE A 592 4.92 13.89 7.26
CA PHE A 592 4.83 13.60 8.68
C PHE A 592 3.39 13.40 9.18
N ASP A 593 2.39 13.71 8.34
CA ASP A 593 0.99 13.76 8.74
C ASP A 593 0.25 12.49 8.30
N LEU A 594 -0.90 12.22 8.93
CA LEU A 594 -1.81 11.17 8.44
C LEU A 594 -2.47 11.61 7.13
N GLY A 595 -2.62 10.69 6.19
CA GLY A 595 -3.21 10.95 4.88
C GLY A 595 -2.29 10.48 3.76
N VAL A 596 -2.57 10.95 2.54
CA VAL A 596 -1.69 10.72 1.38
C VAL A 596 -0.59 11.79 1.41
N PRO A 597 0.69 11.40 1.59
CA PRO A 597 1.79 12.35 1.53
C PRO A 597 1.93 12.94 0.12
N THR A 598 2.42 14.17 0.05
CA THR A 598 2.83 14.80 -1.22
C THR A 598 4.30 14.47 -1.48
N PHE A 599 4.57 13.71 -2.54
CA PHE A 599 5.91 13.35 -2.98
C PHE A 599 6.39 14.25 -4.11
N THR A 600 6.41 15.55 -3.83
CA THR A 600 7.09 16.55 -4.64
C THR A 600 7.88 17.49 -3.74
N ILE A 601 8.92 18.09 -4.30
CA ILE A 601 9.73 19.10 -3.63
C ILE A 601 9.50 20.49 -4.22
N GLU A 602 9.64 21.52 -3.40
CA GLU A 602 9.52 22.91 -3.82
C GLU A 602 10.58 23.24 -4.88
N SER A 603 10.16 23.97 -5.90
CA SER A 603 11.07 24.46 -6.94
C SER A 603 12.14 25.38 -6.33
N GLU A 604 13.36 25.34 -6.86
CA GLU A 604 14.51 26.13 -6.38
C GLU A 604 15.03 25.75 -4.97
N SER A 605 14.45 24.74 -4.32
CA SER A 605 14.97 24.21 -3.05
C SER A 605 16.33 23.52 -3.23
N ALA A 606 17.07 23.36 -2.12
CA ALA A 606 18.34 22.64 -2.15
C ALA A 606 18.18 21.19 -2.63
N ALA A 607 17.08 20.51 -2.28
CA ALA A 607 16.80 19.19 -2.82
C ALA A 607 16.54 19.22 -4.33
N ALA A 608 15.89 20.28 -4.86
CA ALA A 608 15.54 20.37 -6.27
C ALA A 608 16.71 20.66 -7.20
N THR A 609 17.79 21.25 -6.70
CA THR A 609 18.95 21.66 -7.51
C THR A 609 20.28 21.08 -7.04
N GLY A 610 20.29 20.34 -5.92
CA GLY A 610 21.51 19.90 -5.24
C GLY A 610 22.13 18.62 -5.79
N ALA A 611 21.53 17.97 -6.79
CA ALA A 611 22.05 16.73 -7.32
C ALA A 611 23.42 16.92 -7.99
N ALA A 612 24.32 15.99 -7.72
CA ALA A 612 25.59 15.91 -8.41
C ALA A 612 25.93 14.45 -8.74
N TRP A 613 26.47 14.24 -9.94
CA TRP A 613 26.75 12.91 -10.48
C TRP A 613 28.23 12.71 -10.82
N ASN A 614 29.04 13.77 -10.73
CA ASN A 614 30.47 13.75 -11.03
C ASN A 614 31.34 13.16 -9.92
N ASN A 615 30.79 13.00 -8.72
CA ASN A 615 31.49 12.52 -7.53
C ASN A 615 30.89 11.23 -6.97
N VAL A 616 29.98 10.55 -7.68
CA VAL A 616 29.44 9.23 -7.31
C VAL A 616 30.10 8.15 -8.19
N PRO A 617 31.27 7.60 -7.79
CA PRO A 617 32.06 6.74 -8.65
C PRO A 617 31.36 5.39 -8.85
N PHE A 618 30.63 5.29 -9.96
CA PHE A 618 29.89 4.09 -10.39
C PHE A 618 30.80 2.88 -10.74
N ALA A 619 32.10 2.95 -10.51
CA ALA A 619 33.07 2.05 -11.15
C ALA A 619 33.16 0.64 -10.53
N GLN A 620 32.40 0.31 -9.47
CA GLN A 620 32.52 -0.99 -8.78
C GLN A 620 31.20 -1.71 -8.40
N SER A 621 30.04 -1.34 -8.94
CA SER A 621 29.02 -2.37 -9.19
C SER A 621 29.31 -2.93 -10.58
N SER A 622 30.29 -3.83 -10.67
CA SER A 622 30.69 -4.44 -11.95
C SER A 622 29.64 -5.40 -12.50
N THR A 623 28.54 -5.60 -11.79
CA THR A 623 27.47 -6.51 -12.15
C THR A 623 26.12 -5.92 -11.76
N LYS A 624 25.46 -5.32 -12.74
CA LYS A 624 24.08 -4.84 -12.65
C LYS A 624 23.19 -5.71 -13.53
N SER A 625 21.93 -5.83 -13.17
CA SER A 625 20.95 -6.52 -14.00
C SER A 625 20.67 -5.77 -15.31
N SER A 626 20.25 -6.51 -16.32
CA SER A 626 19.90 -5.94 -17.63
C SER A 626 18.66 -5.05 -17.57
N TRP A 627 17.71 -5.37 -16.69
CA TRP A 627 16.45 -4.64 -16.52
C TRP A 627 16.63 -3.34 -15.72
N PHE A 628 17.55 -3.32 -14.75
CA PHE A 628 17.86 -2.13 -13.97
C PHE A 628 18.66 -1.12 -14.80
N GLY A 629 19.64 -1.60 -15.56
CA GLY A 629 20.49 -0.74 -16.38
C GLY A 629 21.51 0.02 -15.54
N SER A 630 21.54 1.35 -15.62
CA SER A 630 22.33 2.22 -14.73
C SER A 630 21.40 3.04 -13.84
N PHE A 631 21.91 3.62 -12.74
CA PHE A 631 21.12 4.63 -12.02
C PHE A 631 20.73 5.74 -13.00
N GLU A 632 19.48 6.18 -12.87
CA GLU A 632 18.98 7.35 -13.56
C GLU A 632 19.62 8.60 -12.95
N GLU A 633 20.30 9.41 -13.78
CA GLU A 633 20.80 10.70 -13.35
C GLU A 633 19.68 11.74 -13.36
N VAL A 634 19.21 12.10 -12.16
CA VAL A 634 18.12 13.07 -11.96
C VAL A 634 18.65 14.43 -11.46
N PRO A 635 17.93 15.55 -11.70
CA PRO A 635 18.38 16.88 -11.27
C PRO A 635 18.18 17.16 -9.77
N PHE A 636 17.50 16.28 -9.05
CA PHE A 636 17.14 16.43 -7.63
C PHE A 636 17.84 15.41 -6.73
N VAL A 637 17.99 15.76 -5.46
CA VAL A 637 18.49 14.88 -4.38
C VAL A 637 17.29 14.15 -3.77
N GLY A 638 17.45 12.87 -3.44
CA GLY A 638 16.37 12.05 -2.86
C GLY A 638 15.52 11.35 -3.92
N ALA A 639 14.35 10.85 -3.50
CA ALA A 639 13.55 9.89 -4.25
C ALA A 639 12.53 10.51 -5.20
N PHE A 640 12.23 11.80 -5.07
CA PHE A 640 11.21 12.49 -5.87
C PHE A 640 11.59 13.94 -6.15
N GLY A 641 11.18 14.44 -7.32
CA GLY A 641 11.54 15.76 -7.84
C GLY A 641 10.43 16.80 -7.69
N THR A 642 10.56 17.89 -8.43
CA THR A 642 9.57 19.00 -8.42
C THR A 642 8.26 18.66 -9.12
N SER A 643 8.24 17.56 -9.88
CA SER A 643 7.08 17.05 -10.60
C SER A 643 7.23 15.55 -10.82
N GLY A 644 6.11 14.87 -11.06
CA GLY A 644 6.09 13.42 -11.28
C GLY A 644 6.13 12.67 -9.96
N ASP A 645 4.94 12.41 -9.41
CA ASP A 645 4.78 11.54 -8.26
C ASP A 645 4.68 10.09 -8.75
N TRP A 646 5.77 9.35 -8.64
CA TRP A 646 5.81 7.95 -9.07
C TRP A 646 5.01 7.04 -8.14
N THR A 647 4.60 7.51 -6.95
CA THR A 647 3.76 6.75 -6.00
C THR A 647 2.28 6.77 -6.40
N GLU A 648 1.87 7.73 -7.24
CA GLU A 648 0.47 7.93 -7.63
C GLU A 648 -0.11 6.74 -8.42
N GLY A 649 -1.34 6.37 -8.07
CA GLY A 649 -2.12 5.31 -8.70
C GLY A 649 -1.96 3.94 -8.03
N TRP A 650 -0.76 3.63 -7.54
CA TRP A 650 -0.44 2.28 -7.08
C TRP A 650 -0.02 2.17 -5.61
N ALA A 651 0.41 3.24 -4.94
CA ALA A 651 0.72 3.18 -3.51
C ALA A 651 -0.54 3.36 -2.64
N ASN A 652 -0.48 2.95 -1.38
CA ASN A 652 -1.56 3.09 -0.41
C ASN A 652 -1.07 3.55 0.96
N PHE A 653 -1.55 4.70 1.42
CA PHE A 653 -1.11 5.30 2.69
C PHE A 653 -2.14 5.19 3.82
N SER A 654 -3.24 4.46 3.61
CA SER A 654 -4.34 4.31 4.57
C SER A 654 -4.30 2.97 5.32
N ARG A 655 -4.26 3.04 6.65
CA ARG A 655 -4.40 1.88 7.54
C ARG A 655 -5.78 1.21 7.47
N ASN A 656 -6.80 1.95 7.07
CA ASN A 656 -8.20 1.51 7.07
C ASN A 656 -8.70 1.15 5.66
N THR A 657 -7.81 0.72 4.79
CA THR A 657 -8.18 0.34 3.42
C THR A 657 -9.09 -0.88 3.44
N VAL A 658 -10.26 -0.71 2.85
CA VAL A 658 -11.30 -1.73 2.73
C VAL A 658 -11.08 -2.46 1.41
N TYR A 659 -10.61 -3.71 1.50
CA TYR A 659 -10.40 -4.60 0.35
C TYR A 659 -11.56 -5.60 0.16
N ARG A 660 -12.48 -5.66 1.13
CA ARG A 660 -13.71 -6.44 1.10
C ARG A 660 -14.87 -5.55 1.48
N ASP A 661 -15.99 -5.67 0.76
CA ASP A 661 -17.27 -5.10 1.19
C ASP A 661 -17.93 -5.93 2.30
#